data_AF-A0A9N9ARY0-F1
#
_entry.id   AF-A0A9N9ARY0-F1
#
_cell.length_a   1.000
_cell.length_b   1.000
_cell.length_c   1.000
_cell.angle_alpha   90.00
_cell.angle_beta   90.00
_cell.angle_gamma   90.00
#
_symmetry.space_group_name_H-M   'P 1'
#
loop_
_entity.id
_entity.type
_entity.pdbx_description
1 polymer ?
#
loop_
_entity_poly.entity_id
_entity_poly.type
_entity_poly.pdbx_seq_one_letter_code
_entity_poly.pdbx_strand_id
1 'polypeptide(L)'
;MLPKYISLTIILTLIYCHSVTAIPFNFSSESSVNDAHAFIYDQEKVRGVNLGGWLVLEPWITPSLFEQFVGAPQEAVDEYTFTQVLGYHEAKQQLNKHWSTWVTEKDIMTLASYGINHLRIPIGYWAFDKVPSEPFVKGAFKYLLKGVKWAKKYNLKVVLDLHCAPGSQNGFDNSGKRGPVGWQTSAADNIPRTIKTIKIMTEKFSRPEFKNTVTAINVLNEPARKLGCDILIVYHTAFLPLNTWQDFLNSFGFDKVVLDTHVYAVFDYSILALNQEQRLNFVCLNKVDITSNQNVWTLVGEWSLAITDCTKWLNGFGRGARYDGTFEKDHGPICPNCTCQDEGNYLKWSHDYKNYLKQYASAQMDAYEAGIGWIFWNFKAENSPHWDFMLGIKEGWIPRTSKERTYTLWIMEIDSSTSSNVYSTSTNEEHNEKLVPKFWVDKYKKEASKNWDLFYKRNTTKFFKNRNWIGREFSELSFENGLKQEKKNHEKYDNLRCHAFVCDLTTDSLKNNIPSGNIDVVSLIFVLSAIPPEKHYDVIRNISEVTREGSIICFRDYAKNDETEIRFSTITAQHKLQENLYVRQDGTMSYFFTLEYLREIFKKDGFFELVDDGYVARETVNRAKGLCVDRKFLQARFRRL
;
A
#
# COMPACT_ATOMS: atom_id res chain seq x y z
N MET A 1 30.81 35.16 12.54
CA MET A 1 29.72 35.35 13.53
C MET A 1 28.60 34.35 13.19
N LEU A 2 28.52 33.32 14.06
CA LEU A 2 27.57 32.20 14.28
C LEU A 2 26.62 31.67 13.17
N PRO A 3 26.46 30.32 13.07
CA PRO A 3 26.02 29.47 14.20
C PRO A 3 26.93 28.24 14.47
N LYS A 4 27.64 28.14 15.60
CA LYS A 4 27.26 27.32 16.78
C LYS A 4 25.76 27.40 17.12
N TYR A 5 25.21 26.35 17.71
CA TYR A 5 23.86 26.24 18.30
C TYR A 5 22.81 25.33 17.60
N ILE A 6 22.69 24.08 18.07
CA ILE A 6 21.44 23.32 18.13
C ILE A 6 20.60 23.95 19.26
N SER A 7 19.41 24.48 18.96
CA SER A 7 18.45 24.77 20.02
C SER A 7 17.89 23.46 20.55
N LEU A 8 18.39 23.00 21.69
CA LEU A 8 17.64 22.10 22.57
C LEU A 8 16.59 22.98 23.26
N THR A 9 15.32 22.86 22.89
CA THR A 9 14.23 23.50 23.63
C THR A 9 13.74 22.53 24.69
N ILE A 10 14.19 22.68 25.93
CA ILE A 10 13.48 22.14 27.11
C ILE A 10 12.39 23.18 27.42
N ILE A 11 11.11 22.83 27.28
CA ILE A 11 9.98 23.69 27.66
C ILE A 11 9.51 23.25 29.05
N LEU A 12 9.41 24.21 29.98
CA LEU A 12 8.98 24.05 31.38
C LEU A 12 7.84 25.04 31.62
N THR A 13 6.62 24.59 31.96
CA THR A 13 5.65 25.43 32.69
C THR A 13 4.52 24.61 33.35
N LEU A 14 4.15 25.02 34.58
CA LEU A 14 3.14 24.47 35.50
C LEU A 14 1.72 25.08 35.30
N ILE A 15 0.69 24.43 35.89
CA ILE A 15 -0.47 24.99 36.69
C ILE A 15 -1.93 24.62 36.23
N TYR A 16 -2.61 23.89 37.16
CA TYR A 16 -4.00 23.88 37.72
C TYR A 16 -5.33 23.70 36.94
N CYS A 17 -6.22 23.03 37.69
CA CYS A 17 -7.55 22.44 37.45
C CYS A 17 -8.72 23.45 37.35
N HIS A 18 -9.82 23.13 36.62
CA HIS A 18 -11.21 22.98 37.14
C HIS A 18 -12.19 22.43 36.07
N SER A 19 -13.19 21.71 36.57
CA SER A 19 -14.15 20.80 35.93
C SER A 19 -15.36 21.44 35.22
N VAL A 20 -15.91 20.77 34.20
CA VAL A 20 -17.35 20.82 33.84
C VAL A 20 -17.83 19.45 33.31
N THR A 21 -18.98 19.01 33.80
CA THR A 21 -19.67 17.73 33.58
C THR A 21 -20.37 17.63 32.20
N ALA A 22 -20.39 16.43 31.62
CA ALA A 22 -21.13 16.09 30.40
C ALA A 22 -22.44 15.34 30.70
N ILE A 23 -23.50 15.61 29.93
CA ILE A 23 -24.76 14.85 29.91
C ILE A 23 -24.73 13.91 28.68
N PRO A 24 -25.12 12.62 28.79
CA PRO A 24 -25.11 11.70 27.65
C PRO A 24 -26.43 11.74 26.86
N PHE A 25 -26.32 11.62 25.53
CA PHE A 25 -27.44 11.34 24.62
C PHE A 25 -27.38 9.86 24.21
N ASN A 26 -28.45 9.11 24.49
CA ASN A 26 -28.61 7.71 24.05
C ASN A 26 -29.26 7.67 22.66
N PHE A 27 -28.75 6.82 21.78
CA PHE A 27 -29.40 6.46 20.52
C PHE A 27 -30.08 5.09 20.67
N SER A 28 -31.38 5.03 20.42
CA SER A 28 -32.16 3.79 20.37
C SER A 28 -31.98 3.10 19.01
N SER A 29 -31.77 1.78 19.04
CA SER A 29 -31.72 0.91 17.88
C SER A 29 -33.13 0.61 17.32
N GLU A 30 -33.34 0.84 16.03
CA GLU A 30 -34.46 0.24 15.29
C GLU A 30 -34.02 -1.06 14.61
N SER A 31 -34.89 -2.06 14.70
CA SER A 31 -34.72 -3.46 14.28
C SER A 31 -34.67 -3.65 12.76
N SER A 32 -33.72 -4.46 12.28
CA SER A 32 -33.58 -4.87 10.88
C SER A 32 -34.62 -5.92 10.46
N VAL A 33 -35.26 -5.68 9.32
CA VAL A 33 -36.01 -6.72 8.58
C VAL A 33 -34.99 -7.57 7.80
N ASN A 34 -34.93 -8.88 8.08
CA ASN A 34 -34.08 -9.83 7.37
C ASN A 34 -34.55 -10.02 5.92
N ASP A 35 -33.90 -9.34 4.98
CA ASP A 35 -34.04 -9.58 3.54
C ASP A 35 -33.13 -10.76 3.15
N ALA A 36 -33.72 -11.95 2.95
CA ALA A 36 -32.99 -13.20 2.70
C ALA A 36 -32.10 -13.19 1.44
N HIS A 37 -32.20 -12.16 0.59
CA HIS A 37 -31.38 -11.99 -0.62
C HIS A 37 -30.33 -10.88 -0.49
N ALA A 38 -30.26 -10.15 0.64
CA ALA A 38 -29.23 -9.15 0.85
C ALA A 38 -27.88 -9.83 1.11
N PHE A 39 -26.81 -9.33 0.49
CA PHE A 39 -25.43 -9.76 0.79
C PHE A 39 -24.90 -8.92 1.94
N ILE A 40 -24.40 -9.57 2.99
CA ILE A 40 -23.91 -8.91 4.20
C ILE A 40 -22.37 -8.94 4.19
N TYR A 41 -21.75 -7.84 3.77
CA TYR A 41 -20.30 -7.73 3.57
C TYR A 41 -19.45 -8.03 4.83
N ASP A 42 -20.00 -7.87 6.03
CA ASP A 42 -19.32 -8.22 7.29
C ASP A 42 -19.32 -9.72 7.60
N GLN A 43 -20.27 -10.47 7.04
CA GLN A 43 -20.52 -11.87 7.39
C GLN A 43 -20.19 -12.83 6.24
N GLU A 44 -20.27 -12.35 5.01
CA GLU A 44 -20.09 -13.14 3.79
C GLU A 44 -18.85 -12.69 3.01
N LYS A 45 -18.20 -13.66 2.35
CA LYS A 45 -17.03 -13.39 1.51
C LYS A 45 -17.43 -13.23 0.05
N VAL A 46 -16.94 -12.17 -0.57
CA VAL A 46 -17.02 -11.93 -2.01
C VAL A 46 -16.18 -12.98 -2.71
N ARG A 47 -16.82 -13.75 -3.59
CA ARG A 47 -16.17 -14.71 -4.49
C ARG A 47 -16.71 -14.39 -5.86
N GLY A 48 -15.92 -13.67 -6.65
CA GLY A 48 -16.36 -13.11 -7.91
C GLY A 48 -15.47 -13.43 -9.09
N VAL A 49 -15.98 -13.10 -10.27
CA VAL A 49 -15.20 -13.00 -11.50
C VAL A 49 -15.50 -11.67 -12.20
N ASN A 50 -14.51 -11.16 -12.91
CA ASN A 50 -14.71 -10.04 -13.83
C ASN A 50 -15.40 -10.53 -15.11
N LEU A 51 -16.15 -9.65 -15.77
CA LEU A 51 -16.68 -9.85 -17.13
C LEU A 51 -15.88 -8.99 -18.14
N GLY A 52 -14.56 -9.07 -18.04
CA GLY A 52 -13.58 -8.35 -18.87
C GLY A 52 -13.63 -8.76 -20.35
N GLY A 53 -13.12 -7.87 -21.20
CA GLY A 53 -13.22 -7.99 -22.66
C GLY A 53 -14.64 -7.88 -23.23
N TRP A 54 -15.69 -7.65 -22.41
CA TRP A 54 -17.07 -7.61 -22.89
C TRP A 54 -17.49 -6.22 -23.38
N LEU A 55 -17.70 -5.28 -22.46
CA LEU A 55 -18.22 -3.94 -22.76
C LEU A 55 -17.10 -2.90 -22.90
N VAL A 56 -15.87 -3.34 -22.66
CA VAL A 56 -14.60 -2.67 -22.96
C VAL A 56 -13.72 -3.74 -23.60
N LEU A 57 -13.21 -3.47 -24.80
CA LEU A 57 -12.33 -4.40 -25.51
C LEU A 57 -10.89 -4.34 -24.97
N GLU A 58 -10.28 -5.52 -24.82
CA GLU A 58 -8.87 -5.68 -24.53
C GLU A 58 -8.25 -6.64 -25.55
N PRO A 59 -7.22 -6.21 -26.30
CA PRO A 59 -6.67 -7.02 -27.39
C PRO A 59 -6.19 -8.41 -26.97
N TRP A 60 -5.74 -8.57 -25.73
CA TRP A 60 -5.22 -9.85 -25.24
C TRP A 60 -6.33 -10.82 -24.79
N ILE A 61 -7.51 -10.32 -24.40
CA ILE A 61 -8.65 -11.17 -24.01
C ILE A 61 -9.38 -11.70 -25.25
N THR A 62 -9.58 -10.82 -26.24
CA THR A 62 -10.29 -11.11 -27.50
C THR A 62 -9.40 -10.80 -28.72
N PRO A 63 -8.24 -11.45 -28.88
CA PRO A 63 -7.31 -11.19 -29.96
C PRO A 63 -7.93 -11.36 -31.35
N SER A 64 -8.94 -12.23 -31.51
CA SER A 64 -9.61 -12.44 -32.80
C SER A 64 -10.22 -11.17 -33.39
N LEU A 65 -10.67 -10.22 -32.54
CA LEU A 65 -11.16 -8.92 -32.99
C LEU A 65 -10.03 -8.00 -33.49
N PHE A 66 -8.81 -8.19 -33.01
CA PHE A 66 -7.68 -7.32 -33.30
C PHE A 66 -6.71 -7.88 -34.34
N GLU A 67 -6.74 -9.19 -34.61
CA GLU A 67 -5.88 -9.86 -35.60
C GLU A 67 -6.03 -9.26 -37.01
N GLN A 68 -7.20 -8.74 -37.35
CA GLN A 68 -7.44 -8.04 -38.63
C GLN A 68 -6.56 -6.78 -38.82
N PHE A 69 -5.98 -6.24 -37.75
CA PHE A 69 -5.14 -5.04 -37.81
C PHE A 69 -3.64 -5.34 -37.84
N VAL A 70 -3.22 -6.60 -37.70
CA VAL A 70 -1.80 -6.96 -37.74
C VAL A 70 -1.24 -6.68 -39.13
N GLY A 71 -0.28 -5.76 -39.22
CA GLY A 71 0.30 -5.35 -40.51
C GLY A 71 -0.63 -4.49 -41.38
N ALA A 72 -1.75 -4.01 -40.83
CA ALA A 72 -2.62 -3.06 -41.51
C ALA A 72 -1.97 -1.66 -41.56
N PRO A 73 -2.32 -0.81 -42.55
CA PRO A 73 -1.79 0.55 -42.64
C PRO A 73 -2.08 1.42 -41.40
N GLN A 74 -3.18 1.13 -40.70
CA GLN A 74 -3.53 1.72 -39.42
C GLN A 74 -3.89 0.59 -38.46
N GLU A 75 -3.05 0.37 -37.47
CA GLU A 75 -3.29 -0.65 -36.44
C GLU A 75 -4.28 -0.13 -35.38
N ALA A 76 -5.22 -0.97 -34.97
CA ALA A 76 -6.03 -0.71 -33.78
C ALA A 76 -5.38 -1.39 -32.57
N VAL A 77 -5.12 -0.61 -31.53
CA VAL A 77 -4.39 -1.04 -30.33
C VAL A 77 -5.22 -1.00 -29.06
N ASP A 78 -6.44 -0.47 -29.15
CA ASP A 78 -7.43 -0.27 -28.10
C ASP A 78 -8.82 -0.06 -28.72
N GLU A 79 -9.89 0.05 -27.92
CA GLU A 79 -11.24 0.25 -28.44
C GLU A 79 -11.43 1.61 -29.16
N TYR A 80 -10.70 2.64 -28.73
CA TYR A 80 -10.74 3.96 -29.38
C TYR A 80 -10.27 3.86 -30.83
N THR A 81 -9.10 3.28 -31.06
CA THR A 81 -8.52 3.09 -32.39
C THR A 81 -9.27 2.02 -33.18
N PHE A 82 -9.80 0.97 -32.55
CA PHE A 82 -10.68 -0.01 -33.19
C PHE A 82 -11.89 0.66 -33.85
N THR A 83 -12.58 1.52 -33.10
CA THR A 83 -13.76 2.25 -33.61
C THR A 83 -13.38 3.34 -34.60
N GLN A 84 -12.19 3.93 -34.47
CA GLN A 84 -11.66 4.94 -35.39
C GLN A 84 -11.31 4.36 -36.75
N VAL A 85 -10.55 3.25 -36.79
CA VAL A 85 -10.04 2.63 -38.01
C VAL A 85 -11.17 1.98 -38.81
N LEU A 86 -12.08 1.26 -38.16
CA LEU A 86 -13.22 0.63 -38.83
C LEU A 86 -14.31 1.63 -39.25
N GLY A 87 -14.36 2.78 -38.57
CA GLY A 87 -15.48 3.71 -38.66
C GLY A 87 -16.75 3.19 -37.98
N TYR A 88 -17.71 4.10 -37.79
CA TYR A 88 -18.87 3.86 -36.92
C TYR A 88 -19.72 2.63 -37.30
N HIS A 89 -20.00 2.43 -38.59
CA HIS A 89 -20.92 1.39 -39.05
C HIS A 89 -20.34 -0.02 -38.86
N GLU A 90 -19.12 -0.25 -39.33
CA GLU A 90 -18.44 -1.53 -39.22
C GLU A 90 -18.11 -1.85 -37.75
N ALA A 91 -17.55 -0.88 -37.01
CA ALA A 91 -17.27 -1.06 -35.58
C ALA A 91 -18.54 -1.44 -34.80
N LYS A 92 -19.67 -0.79 -35.09
CA LYS A 92 -20.95 -1.10 -34.45
C LYS A 92 -21.48 -2.48 -34.81
N GLN A 93 -21.26 -2.95 -36.04
CA GLN A 93 -21.64 -4.30 -36.45
C GLN A 93 -20.81 -5.35 -35.68
N GLN A 94 -19.49 -5.21 -35.67
CA GLN A 94 -18.59 -6.13 -34.96
C GLN A 94 -18.86 -6.11 -33.44
N LEU A 95 -19.00 -4.92 -32.84
CA LEU A 95 -19.27 -4.79 -31.41
C LEU A 95 -20.65 -5.32 -31.00
N ASN A 96 -21.70 -5.15 -31.81
CA ASN A 96 -23.00 -5.75 -31.47
C ASN A 96 -22.97 -7.28 -31.53
N LYS A 97 -22.25 -7.85 -32.51
CA LYS A 97 -22.01 -9.30 -32.57
C LYS A 97 -21.28 -9.73 -31.31
N HIS A 98 -20.14 -9.12 -31.02
CA HIS A 98 -19.32 -9.38 -29.84
C HIS A 98 -20.12 -9.31 -28.53
N TRP A 99 -20.78 -8.18 -28.25
CA TRP A 99 -21.58 -7.99 -27.04
C TRP A 99 -22.69 -9.03 -26.88
N SER A 100 -23.22 -9.57 -27.98
CA SER A 100 -24.29 -10.58 -27.96
C SER A 100 -23.82 -12.01 -27.76
N THR A 101 -22.54 -12.30 -28.03
CA THR A 101 -22.00 -13.67 -28.01
C THR A 101 -20.90 -13.87 -26.97
N TRP A 102 -20.21 -12.81 -26.54
CA TRP A 102 -19.11 -12.91 -25.58
C TRP A 102 -19.58 -13.23 -24.18
N VAL A 103 -20.56 -12.50 -23.64
CA VAL A 103 -21.23 -12.88 -22.38
C VAL A 103 -22.66 -13.24 -22.71
N THR A 104 -23.04 -14.46 -22.34
CA THR A 104 -24.38 -15.01 -22.51
C THR A 104 -24.96 -15.40 -21.16
N GLU A 105 -26.28 -15.60 -21.12
CA GLU A 105 -26.96 -16.12 -19.92
C GLU A 105 -26.39 -17.47 -19.46
N LYS A 106 -25.93 -18.31 -20.41
CA LYS A 106 -25.30 -19.60 -20.11
C LYS A 106 -24.01 -19.41 -19.33
N ASP A 107 -23.17 -18.44 -19.69
CA ASP A 107 -21.94 -18.15 -18.94
C ASP A 107 -22.29 -17.78 -17.49
N ILE A 108 -23.28 -16.90 -17.30
CA ILE A 108 -23.74 -16.43 -15.98
C ILE A 108 -24.31 -17.58 -15.13
N MET A 109 -25.12 -18.44 -15.74
CA MET A 109 -25.64 -19.66 -15.10
C MET A 109 -24.51 -20.61 -14.69
N THR A 110 -23.53 -20.81 -15.57
CA THR A 110 -22.38 -21.69 -15.29
C THR A 110 -21.53 -21.14 -14.14
N LEU A 111 -21.26 -19.84 -14.13
CA LEU A 111 -20.56 -19.18 -13.01
C LEU A 111 -21.33 -19.37 -11.70
N ALA A 112 -22.64 -19.12 -11.68
CA ALA A 112 -23.45 -19.39 -10.48
C ALA A 112 -23.35 -20.86 -10.02
N SER A 113 -23.33 -21.82 -10.96
CA SER A 113 -23.18 -23.25 -10.65
C SER A 113 -21.80 -23.62 -10.09
N TYR A 114 -20.78 -22.80 -10.33
CA TYR A 114 -19.44 -22.95 -9.75
C TYR A 114 -19.32 -22.33 -8.35
N GLY A 115 -20.39 -21.69 -7.84
CA GLY A 115 -20.43 -21.15 -6.48
C GLY A 115 -19.85 -19.74 -6.33
N ILE A 116 -19.55 -19.03 -7.43
CA ILE A 116 -19.27 -17.60 -7.37
C ILE A 116 -20.58 -16.85 -7.06
N ASN A 117 -20.46 -15.77 -6.30
CA ASN A 117 -21.58 -14.97 -5.81
C ASN A 117 -21.56 -13.52 -6.32
N HIS A 118 -20.46 -13.07 -6.95
CA HIS A 118 -20.32 -11.72 -7.49
C HIS A 118 -19.84 -11.71 -8.95
N LEU A 119 -20.29 -10.70 -9.69
CA LEU A 119 -19.82 -10.35 -11.02
C LEU A 119 -19.35 -8.89 -11.01
N ARG A 120 -18.10 -8.64 -11.39
CA ARG A 120 -17.62 -7.27 -11.67
C ARG A 120 -17.77 -6.99 -13.16
N ILE A 121 -18.47 -5.92 -13.52
CA ILE A 121 -18.79 -5.60 -14.92
C ILE A 121 -18.10 -4.28 -15.31
N PRO A 122 -16.95 -4.35 -15.98
CA PRO A 122 -16.29 -3.21 -16.61
C PRO A 122 -17.20 -2.54 -17.65
N ILE A 123 -17.35 -1.21 -17.58
CA ILE A 123 -18.06 -0.42 -18.58
C ILE A 123 -17.36 0.92 -18.84
N GLY A 124 -17.21 1.29 -20.10
CA GLY A 124 -16.64 2.58 -20.49
C GLY A 124 -17.63 3.74 -20.42
N TYR A 125 -17.15 4.96 -20.12
CA TYR A 125 -18.01 6.15 -20.03
C TYR A 125 -18.81 6.44 -21.31
N TRP A 126 -18.32 6.01 -22.48
CA TRP A 126 -18.98 6.23 -23.78
C TRP A 126 -20.35 5.55 -23.89
N ALA A 127 -20.64 4.58 -23.02
CA ALA A 127 -21.97 4.01 -22.88
C ALA A 127 -23.01 5.01 -22.33
N PHE A 128 -22.55 6.08 -21.65
CA PHE A 128 -23.38 7.07 -20.96
C PHE A 128 -23.20 8.48 -21.53
N ASP A 129 -21.96 8.95 -21.64
CA ASP A 129 -21.61 10.35 -21.96
C ASP A 129 -20.57 10.44 -23.09
N LYS A 130 -20.89 9.88 -24.27
CA LYS A 130 -20.07 10.06 -25.47
C LYS A 130 -20.34 11.40 -26.16
N VAL A 131 -19.29 12.12 -26.55
CA VAL A 131 -19.37 13.32 -27.40
C VAL A 131 -19.09 13.01 -28.88
N PRO A 132 -19.51 13.86 -29.84
CA PRO A 132 -19.35 13.59 -31.28
C PRO A 132 -17.90 13.41 -31.75
N SER A 133 -16.93 14.04 -31.09
CA SER A 133 -15.51 13.95 -31.45
C SER A 133 -14.85 12.61 -31.11
N GLU A 134 -15.51 11.77 -30.30
CA GLU A 134 -14.98 10.47 -29.89
C GLU A 134 -15.46 9.38 -30.86
N PRO A 135 -14.58 8.45 -31.28
CA PRO A 135 -14.91 7.44 -32.29
C PRO A 135 -15.80 6.31 -31.76
N PHE A 136 -15.90 6.15 -30.42
CA PHE A 136 -16.66 5.07 -29.78
C PHE A 136 -18.08 4.90 -30.32
N VAL A 137 -18.61 3.68 -30.25
CA VAL A 137 -19.99 3.38 -30.64
C VAL A 137 -20.89 3.21 -29.41
N LYS A 138 -22.16 3.60 -29.53
CA LYS A 138 -23.17 3.39 -28.48
C LYS A 138 -23.83 2.02 -28.66
N GLY A 139 -24.15 1.35 -27.55
CA GLY A 139 -24.95 0.11 -27.55
C GLY A 139 -24.71 -0.79 -26.34
N ALA A 140 -23.50 -0.74 -25.76
CA ALA A 140 -23.08 -1.55 -24.61
C ALA A 140 -24.05 -1.48 -23.41
N PHE A 141 -24.67 -0.32 -23.14
CA PHE A 141 -25.61 -0.15 -22.03
C PHE A 141 -26.80 -1.13 -22.06
N LYS A 142 -27.28 -1.50 -23.25
CA LYS A 142 -28.35 -2.51 -23.40
C LYS A 142 -27.90 -3.88 -22.89
N TYR A 143 -26.64 -4.22 -23.13
CA TYR A 143 -26.04 -5.50 -22.74
C TYR A 143 -25.68 -5.50 -21.25
N LEU A 144 -25.21 -4.38 -20.70
CA LEU A 144 -25.09 -4.19 -19.26
C LEU A 144 -26.40 -4.52 -18.53
N LEU A 145 -27.53 -3.96 -18.99
CA LEU A 145 -28.85 -4.26 -18.40
C LEU A 145 -29.24 -5.73 -18.53
N LYS A 146 -28.83 -6.42 -19.61
CA LYS A 146 -29.04 -7.88 -19.74
C LYS A 146 -28.19 -8.64 -18.72
N GLY A 147 -26.91 -8.30 -18.57
CA GLY A 147 -26.01 -8.90 -17.59
C GLY A 147 -26.54 -8.78 -16.17
N VAL A 148 -26.99 -7.59 -15.77
CA VAL A 148 -27.61 -7.35 -14.45
C VAL A 148 -28.90 -8.17 -14.27
N LYS A 149 -29.73 -8.31 -15.30
CA LYS A 149 -30.93 -9.16 -15.24
C LYS A 149 -30.59 -10.65 -15.06
N TRP A 150 -29.57 -11.14 -15.76
CA TRP A 150 -29.10 -12.51 -15.60
C TRP A 150 -28.51 -12.71 -14.20
N ALA A 151 -27.71 -11.77 -13.70
CA ALA A 151 -27.19 -11.81 -12.34
C ALA A 151 -28.33 -11.93 -11.31
N LYS A 152 -29.37 -11.09 -11.43
CA LYS A 152 -30.56 -11.16 -10.58
C LYS A 152 -31.23 -12.53 -10.62
N LYS A 153 -31.42 -13.10 -11.82
CA LYS A 153 -32.07 -14.41 -12.03
C LYS A 153 -31.34 -15.54 -11.31
N TYR A 154 -30.01 -15.48 -11.25
CA TYR A 154 -29.17 -16.51 -10.62
C TYR A 154 -28.66 -16.10 -9.22
N ASN A 155 -29.27 -15.07 -8.60
CA ASN A 155 -28.90 -14.53 -7.29
C ASN A 155 -27.41 -14.12 -7.16
N LEU A 156 -26.80 -13.68 -8.26
CA LEU A 156 -25.47 -13.10 -8.26
C LEU A 156 -25.54 -11.60 -7.99
N LYS A 157 -24.56 -11.10 -7.24
CA LYS A 157 -24.38 -9.67 -6.98
C LYS A 157 -23.50 -9.05 -8.05
N VAL A 158 -23.62 -7.75 -8.25
CA VAL A 158 -22.92 -7.00 -9.29
C VAL A 158 -22.16 -5.84 -8.66
N VAL A 159 -20.86 -5.81 -8.93
CA VAL A 159 -20.00 -4.64 -8.80
C VAL A 159 -19.96 -3.97 -10.18
N LEU A 160 -20.62 -2.82 -10.31
CA LEU A 160 -20.59 -2.06 -11.56
C LEU A 160 -19.33 -1.20 -11.60
N ASP A 161 -18.48 -1.39 -12.59
CA ASP A 161 -17.17 -0.76 -12.63
C ASP A 161 -17.06 0.27 -13.77
N LEU A 162 -16.92 1.55 -13.42
CA LEU A 162 -16.53 2.56 -14.41
C LEU A 162 -15.08 2.34 -14.79
N HIS A 163 -14.87 1.53 -15.83
CA HIS A 163 -13.55 1.03 -16.17
C HIS A 163 -12.71 2.06 -16.95
N CYS A 164 -13.37 3.05 -17.57
CA CYS A 164 -12.73 4.00 -18.45
C CYS A 164 -13.26 5.42 -18.21
N ALA A 165 -12.36 6.39 -18.04
CA ALA A 165 -12.68 7.81 -18.03
C ALA A 165 -12.31 8.52 -19.35
N PRO A 166 -13.01 9.62 -19.71
CA PRO A 166 -12.60 10.48 -20.80
C PRO A 166 -11.14 10.91 -20.68
N GLY A 167 -10.40 10.86 -21.80
CA GLY A 167 -8.97 11.18 -21.83
C GLY A 167 -8.04 10.10 -21.27
N SER A 168 -8.56 8.95 -20.81
CA SER A 168 -7.82 7.88 -20.13
C SER A 168 -7.23 8.30 -18.78
N GLN A 169 -7.53 7.51 -17.75
CA GLN A 169 -7.03 7.69 -16.39
C GLN A 169 -5.68 7.03 -16.13
N ASN A 170 -5.20 6.14 -17.01
CA ASN A 170 -4.00 5.33 -16.78
C ASN A 170 -3.10 5.13 -18.01
N GLY A 171 -3.58 5.45 -19.21
CA GLY A 171 -2.83 5.30 -20.45
C GLY A 171 -2.73 3.85 -20.95
N PHE A 172 -3.42 2.91 -20.30
CA PHE A 172 -3.52 1.50 -20.69
C PHE A 172 -4.62 1.32 -21.74
N ASP A 173 -4.51 0.26 -22.54
CA ASP A 173 -5.55 -0.11 -23.52
C ASP A 173 -6.89 -0.45 -22.84
N ASN A 174 -6.86 -1.04 -21.64
CA ASN A 174 -8.05 -1.32 -20.81
C ASN A 174 -8.84 -0.05 -20.41
N SER A 175 -8.26 1.15 -20.45
CA SER A 175 -8.99 2.40 -20.29
C SER A 175 -9.74 2.85 -21.55
N GLY A 176 -9.73 2.02 -22.60
CA GLY A 176 -10.29 2.29 -23.91
C GLY A 176 -9.38 3.12 -24.81
N LYS A 177 -8.32 3.75 -24.29
CA LYS A 177 -7.37 4.56 -25.07
C LYS A 177 -5.97 4.50 -24.48
N ARG A 178 -5.09 3.72 -25.12
CA ARG A 178 -3.68 3.59 -24.80
C ARG A 178 -2.93 4.87 -25.17
N GLY A 179 -1.97 5.28 -24.34
CA GLY A 179 -1.11 6.44 -24.61
C GLY A 179 -1.11 7.46 -23.46
N PRO A 180 -0.97 8.77 -23.75
CA PRO A 180 -0.89 9.79 -22.71
C PRO A 180 -2.14 9.85 -21.81
N VAL A 181 -1.92 9.99 -20.50
CA VAL A 181 -2.98 10.16 -19.49
C VAL A 181 -3.54 11.59 -19.56
N GLY A 182 -4.76 11.72 -20.07
CA GLY A 182 -5.44 13.01 -20.29
C GLY A 182 -6.56 13.29 -19.29
N TRP A 183 -6.96 12.34 -18.45
CA TRP A 183 -8.15 12.46 -17.59
C TRP A 183 -8.15 13.70 -16.68
N GLN A 184 -7.01 14.05 -16.08
CA GLN A 184 -6.92 15.20 -15.17
C GLN A 184 -6.48 16.51 -15.83
N THR A 185 -6.31 16.51 -17.15
CA THR A 185 -5.87 17.72 -17.83
C THR A 185 -7.01 18.74 -17.88
N SER A 186 -6.70 20.00 -17.59
CA SER A 186 -7.68 21.10 -17.55
C SER A 186 -8.26 21.48 -18.92
N ALA A 187 -7.80 20.84 -20.00
CA ALA A 187 -8.11 21.23 -21.37
C ALA A 187 -9.39 20.61 -21.96
N ALA A 188 -9.99 19.60 -21.33
CA ALA A 188 -10.99 18.74 -22.01
C ALA A 188 -12.24 18.36 -21.20
N ASP A 189 -12.56 19.05 -20.09
CA ASP A 189 -13.73 18.76 -19.23
C ASP A 189 -13.90 17.28 -18.83
N ASN A 190 -12.79 16.52 -18.80
CA ASN A 190 -12.80 15.08 -18.58
C ASN A 190 -13.31 14.70 -17.19
N ILE A 191 -12.84 15.37 -16.12
CA ILE A 191 -13.31 15.13 -14.74
C ILE A 191 -14.82 15.39 -14.59
N PRO A 192 -15.36 16.57 -14.99
CA PRO A 192 -16.81 16.80 -14.98
C PRO A 192 -17.62 15.72 -15.70
N ARG A 193 -17.15 15.23 -16.84
CA ARG A 193 -17.79 14.14 -17.60
C ARG A 193 -17.73 12.80 -16.89
N THR A 194 -16.62 12.47 -16.23
CA THR A 194 -16.51 11.31 -15.34
C THR A 194 -17.52 11.41 -14.19
N ILE A 195 -17.57 12.55 -13.48
CA ILE A 195 -18.52 12.78 -12.38
C ILE A 195 -19.97 12.66 -12.88
N LYS A 196 -20.28 13.22 -14.06
CA LYS A 196 -21.59 13.08 -14.70
C LYS A 196 -21.93 11.61 -14.96
N THR A 197 -20.97 10.82 -15.45
CA THR A 197 -21.14 9.39 -15.70
C THR A 197 -21.43 8.62 -14.41
N ILE A 198 -20.65 8.87 -13.35
CA ILE A 198 -20.86 8.28 -12.02
C ILE A 198 -22.26 8.61 -11.51
N LYS A 199 -22.70 9.87 -11.60
CA LYS A 199 -24.06 10.29 -11.21
C LYS A 199 -25.14 9.50 -11.96
N ILE A 200 -25.02 9.38 -13.28
CA ILE A 200 -25.97 8.61 -14.11
C ILE A 200 -26.01 7.14 -13.67
N MET A 201 -24.86 6.53 -13.40
CA MET A 201 -24.76 5.14 -12.94
C MET A 201 -25.45 4.98 -11.57
N THR A 202 -25.11 5.82 -10.60
CA THR A 202 -25.69 5.77 -9.25
C THR A 202 -27.19 6.00 -9.28
N GLU A 203 -27.69 7.05 -9.94
CA GLU A 203 -29.12 7.34 -10.06
C GLU A 203 -29.92 6.20 -10.73
N LYS A 204 -29.31 5.49 -11.68
CA LYS A 204 -29.96 4.36 -12.35
C LYS A 204 -29.97 3.11 -11.48
N PHE A 205 -28.82 2.73 -10.93
CA PHE A 205 -28.63 1.43 -10.29
C PHE A 205 -28.92 1.40 -8.78
N SER A 206 -29.16 2.56 -8.16
CA SER A 206 -29.73 2.64 -6.81
C SER A 206 -31.27 2.48 -6.77
N ARG A 207 -31.93 2.30 -7.92
CA ARG A 207 -33.39 2.11 -7.98
C ARG A 207 -33.81 0.76 -7.37
N PRO A 208 -35.02 0.67 -6.79
CA PRO A 208 -35.52 -0.57 -6.17
C PRO A 208 -35.46 -1.81 -7.08
N GLU A 209 -35.61 -1.63 -8.39
CA GLU A 209 -35.54 -2.71 -9.39
C GLU A 209 -34.19 -3.46 -9.39
N PHE A 210 -33.10 -2.79 -8.97
CA PHE A 210 -31.72 -3.32 -8.90
C PHE A 210 -31.25 -3.61 -7.48
N LYS A 211 -32.06 -3.31 -6.46
CA LYS A 211 -31.76 -3.61 -5.06
C LYS A 211 -31.41 -5.10 -4.91
N ASN A 212 -30.40 -5.40 -4.10
CA ASN A 212 -29.85 -6.74 -3.87
C ASN A 212 -29.27 -7.44 -5.11
N THR A 213 -29.16 -6.76 -6.26
CA THR A 213 -28.44 -7.25 -7.43
C THR A 213 -27.23 -6.38 -7.69
N VAL A 214 -27.40 -5.07 -7.89
CA VAL A 214 -26.25 -4.15 -7.93
C VAL A 214 -25.98 -3.70 -6.50
N THR A 215 -24.89 -4.19 -5.92
CA THR A 215 -24.56 -3.98 -4.51
C THR A 215 -23.41 -3.01 -4.32
N ALA A 216 -22.62 -2.74 -5.37
CA ALA A 216 -21.51 -1.81 -5.34
C ALA A 216 -21.27 -1.13 -6.70
N ILE A 217 -20.70 0.07 -6.66
CA ILE A 217 -20.20 0.82 -7.83
C ILE A 217 -18.73 1.17 -7.59
N ASN A 218 -17.83 0.73 -8.49
CA ASN A 218 -16.46 1.21 -8.56
C ASN A 218 -16.42 2.49 -9.39
N VAL A 219 -15.97 3.58 -8.76
CA VAL A 219 -16.06 4.92 -9.38
C VAL A 219 -15.09 5.12 -10.50
N LEU A 220 -13.94 4.46 -10.44
CA LEU A 220 -12.98 4.46 -11.52
C LEU A 220 -11.94 3.36 -11.35
N ASN A 221 -11.77 2.56 -12.38
CA ASN A 221 -10.71 1.54 -12.44
C ASN A 221 -9.32 2.17 -12.57
N GLU A 222 -8.35 1.70 -11.77
CA GLU A 222 -6.91 1.90 -11.98
C GLU A 222 -6.42 3.33 -12.30
N PRO A 223 -6.90 4.42 -11.67
CA PRO A 223 -6.39 5.76 -11.99
C PRO A 223 -4.89 5.89 -11.68
N ALA A 224 -4.09 6.27 -12.68
CA ALA A 224 -2.67 6.54 -12.53
C ALA A 224 -2.46 7.91 -11.85
N ARG A 225 -2.45 7.88 -10.51
CA ARG A 225 -2.21 8.96 -9.53
C ARG A 225 -3.00 10.27 -9.65
N LYS A 226 -3.35 10.74 -8.45
CA LYS A 226 -4.26 11.84 -8.04
C LYS A 226 -5.72 11.56 -8.41
N LEU A 227 -6.57 11.32 -7.41
CA LEU A 227 -7.87 11.98 -7.30
C LEU A 227 -8.51 11.69 -5.94
N GLY A 228 -9.43 12.59 -5.55
CA GLY A 228 -10.15 12.57 -4.28
C GLY A 228 -11.66 12.75 -4.46
N CYS A 229 -12.37 12.22 -3.45
CA CYS A 229 -13.74 12.44 -2.94
C CYS A 229 -14.93 11.98 -3.83
N ASP A 230 -16.10 11.47 -3.40
CA ASP A 230 -16.73 10.99 -2.13
C ASP A 230 -18.09 10.29 -2.46
N ILE A 231 -18.60 9.34 -1.62
CA ILE A 231 -19.86 8.49 -1.60
C ILE A 231 -19.51 7.00 -1.27
N LEU A 232 -20.46 6.08 -0.99
CA LEU A 232 -20.19 4.62 -0.96
C LEU A 232 -19.69 4.17 -2.32
N ILE A 233 -18.39 3.97 -2.35
CA ILE A 233 -17.59 3.91 -3.54
C ILE A 233 -16.61 2.79 -3.30
N VAL A 234 -16.52 1.90 -4.28
CA VAL A 234 -15.33 1.08 -4.39
C VAL A 234 -14.26 2.01 -4.97
N TYR A 235 -13.21 2.29 -4.20
CA TYR A 235 -12.06 3.04 -4.67
C TYR A 235 -10.99 2.05 -5.06
N HIS A 236 -10.63 2.00 -6.34
CA HIS A 236 -9.37 1.39 -6.69
C HIS A 236 -8.23 2.08 -5.91
N THR A 237 -7.30 1.33 -5.35
CA THR A 237 -6.21 1.85 -4.51
C THR A 237 -5.26 2.81 -5.22
N ALA A 238 -5.45 3.03 -6.52
CA ALA A 238 -4.58 3.81 -7.40
C ALA A 238 -3.11 3.34 -7.33
N PHE A 239 -2.91 2.05 -7.09
CA PHE A 239 -1.60 1.41 -6.87
C PHE A 239 -0.84 2.00 -5.67
N LEU A 240 -1.56 2.55 -4.69
CA LEU A 240 -1.01 3.02 -3.41
C LEU A 240 -1.21 1.95 -2.33
N PRO A 241 -0.34 1.91 -1.29
CA PRO A 241 -0.54 1.06 -0.12
C PRO A 241 -1.92 1.27 0.52
N LEU A 242 -2.54 0.20 1.03
CA LEU A 242 -3.92 0.23 1.55
C LEU A 242 -4.11 1.18 2.75
N ASN A 243 -3.09 1.29 3.60
CA ASN A 243 -3.05 2.24 4.74
C ASN A 243 -3.16 3.71 4.32
N THR A 244 -2.75 4.06 3.09
CA THR A 244 -2.73 5.44 2.57
C THR A 244 -4.15 6.02 2.49
N TRP A 245 -5.13 5.15 2.31
CA TRP A 245 -6.54 5.52 2.17
C TRP A 245 -7.26 5.65 3.51
N GLN A 246 -6.68 5.15 4.61
CA GLN A 246 -7.34 5.15 5.92
C GLN A 246 -7.60 6.58 6.43
N ASP A 247 -6.59 7.46 6.39
CA ASP A 247 -6.75 8.85 6.82
C ASP A 247 -7.68 9.65 5.89
N PHE A 248 -7.62 9.37 4.59
CA PHE A 248 -8.49 10.00 3.59
C PHE A 248 -9.96 9.66 3.87
N LEU A 249 -10.29 8.36 3.99
CA LEU A 249 -11.68 7.91 4.18
C LEU A 249 -12.23 8.25 5.57
N ASN A 250 -11.40 8.19 6.62
CA ASN A 250 -11.82 8.59 7.98
C ASN A 250 -12.16 10.09 8.08
N SER A 251 -11.55 10.94 7.24
CA SER A 251 -11.74 12.40 7.31
C SER A 251 -13.11 12.89 6.84
N PHE A 252 -13.88 12.05 6.14
CA PHE A 252 -15.18 12.41 5.57
C PHE A 252 -16.37 11.68 6.21
N GLY A 253 -16.13 10.72 7.11
CA GLY A 253 -17.20 10.03 7.85
C GLY A 253 -18.10 9.15 6.98
N PHE A 254 -17.55 8.41 6.01
CA PHE A 254 -18.33 7.45 5.23
C PHE A 254 -18.50 6.11 5.95
N ASP A 255 -19.73 5.64 6.05
CA ASP A 255 -20.07 4.39 6.75
C ASP A 255 -20.01 3.13 5.87
N LYS A 256 -19.86 3.29 4.55
CA LYS A 256 -19.82 2.18 3.61
C LYS A 256 -18.82 2.52 2.52
N VAL A 257 -17.60 2.01 2.58
CA VAL A 257 -16.56 2.20 1.55
C VAL A 257 -15.77 0.91 1.44
N VAL A 258 -15.37 0.56 0.21
CA VAL A 258 -14.48 -0.58 -0.04
C VAL A 258 -13.25 -0.08 -0.78
N LEU A 259 -12.07 -0.52 -0.36
CA LEU A 259 -10.84 -0.39 -1.14
C LEU A 259 -10.73 -1.59 -2.08
N ASP A 260 -10.62 -1.32 -3.37
CA ASP A 260 -10.37 -2.31 -4.41
C ASP A 260 -8.89 -2.31 -4.76
N THR A 261 -8.21 -3.40 -4.40
CA THR A 261 -6.80 -3.60 -4.72
C THR A 261 -6.63 -4.67 -5.78
N HIS A 262 -5.70 -4.45 -6.70
CA HIS A 262 -5.38 -5.38 -7.78
C HIS A 262 -4.02 -6.01 -7.52
N VAL A 263 -3.95 -7.34 -7.54
CA VAL A 263 -2.75 -8.09 -7.15
C VAL A 263 -2.30 -8.97 -8.32
N TYR A 264 -1.17 -8.61 -8.91
CA TYR A 264 -0.53 -9.36 -9.99
C TYR A 264 0.95 -9.54 -9.70
N ALA A 265 1.51 -10.64 -10.20
CA ALA A 265 2.90 -11.02 -9.97
C ALA A 265 3.73 -11.13 -11.26
N VAL A 266 3.32 -10.43 -12.32
CA VAL A 266 3.88 -10.60 -13.68
C VAL A 266 4.30 -9.30 -14.38
N PHE A 267 3.94 -8.13 -13.85
CA PHE A 267 4.21 -6.83 -14.50
C PHE A 267 5.45 -6.10 -13.97
N ASP A 268 6.08 -6.62 -12.92
CA ASP A 268 7.36 -6.14 -12.37
C ASP A 268 8.44 -7.20 -12.59
N TYR A 269 9.63 -6.80 -13.08
CA TYR A 269 10.73 -7.71 -13.37
C TYR A 269 11.17 -8.55 -12.15
N SER A 270 11.18 -7.94 -10.96
CA SER A 270 11.64 -8.60 -9.73
C SER A 270 10.63 -9.63 -9.25
N ILE A 271 9.34 -9.30 -9.34
CA ILE A 271 8.25 -10.22 -8.95
C ILE A 271 8.08 -11.33 -10.00
N LEU A 272 8.27 -11.01 -11.28
CA LEU A 272 8.22 -11.97 -12.38
C LEU A 272 9.33 -13.03 -12.26
N ALA A 273 10.51 -12.66 -11.72
CA ALA A 273 11.63 -13.56 -11.48
C ALA A 273 11.44 -14.54 -10.31
N LEU A 274 10.38 -14.40 -9.51
CA LEU A 274 10.12 -15.28 -8.38
C LEU A 274 9.83 -16.71 -8.85
N ASN A 275 10.52 -17.67 -8.24
CA ASN A 275 10.22 -19.08 -8.42
C ASN A 275 8.87 -19.46 -7.75
N GLN A 276 8.45 -20.71 -7.95
CA GLN A 276 7.15 -21.20 -7.48
C GLN A 276 6.95 -21.04 -5.96
N GLU A 277 7.96 -21.35 -5.16
CA GLU A 277 7.93 -21.27 -3.70
C GLU A 277 7.91 -19.80 -3.23
N GLN A 278 8.81 -18.98 -3.77
CA GLN A 278 8.87 -17.55 -3.48
C GLN A 278 7.55 -16.85 -3.82
N ARG A 279 6.87 -17.28 -4.89
CA ARG A 279 5.57 -16.76 -5.28
C ARG A 279 4.46 -17.13 -4.31
N LEU A 280 4.50 -18.32 -3.72
CA LEU A 280 3.59 -18.67 -2.62
C LEU A 280 3.86 -17.81 -1.37
N ASN A 281 5.13 -17.52 -1.06
CA ASN A 281 5.48 -16.61 0.03
C ASN A 281 5.04 -15.16 -0.25
N PHE A 282 5.10 -14.71 -1.50
CA PHE A 282 4.57 -13.41 -1.91
C PHE A 282 3.07 -13.28 -1.61
N VAL A 283 2.30 -14.36 -1.76
CA VAL A 283 0.87 -14.38 -1.39
C VAL A 283 0.66 -14.15 0.11
N CYS A 284 1.55 -14.65 0.96
CA CYS A 284 1.50 -14.37 2.40
C CYS A 284 1.67 -12.88 2.71
N LEU A 285 2.55 -12.18 1.98
CA LEU A 285 2.74 -10.74 2.13
C LEU A 285 1.47 -9.97 1.69
N ASN A 286 0.81 -10.41 0.62
CA ASN A 286 -0.47 -9.83 0.19
C ASN A 286 -1.54 -9.95 1.29
N LYS A 287 -1.60 -11.08 2.00
CA LYS A 287 -2.52 -11.25 3.14
C LYS A 287 -2.27 -10.20 4.22
N VAL A 288 -1.02 -9.95 4.57
CA VAL A 288 -0.64 -8.92 5.56
C VAL A 288 -1.10 -7.54 5.09
N ASP A 289 -0.81 -7.16 3.85
CA ASP A 289 -1.23 -5.86 3.30
C ASP A 289 -2.76 -5.71 3.27
N ILE A 290 -3.49 -6.73 2.82
CA ILE A 290 -4.96 -6.76 2.79
C ILE A 290 -5.55 -6.53 4.19
N THR A 291 -4.94 -7.10 5.22
CA THR A 291 -5.37 -6.94 6.63
C THR A 291 -4.82 -5.70 7.33
N SER A 292 -3.96 -4.92 6.66
CA SER A 292 -3.35 -3.73 7.25
C SER A 292 -4.36 -2.61 7.50
N ASN A 293 -5.44 -2.57 6.73
CA ASN A 293 -6.53 -1.62 6.91
C ASN A 293 -7.59 -2.21 7.86
N GLN A 294 -7.75 -1.60 9.03
CA GLN A 294 -8.71 -2.06 10.06
C GLN A 294 -10.06 -1.33 10.01
N ASN A 295 -10.16 -0.22 9.28
CA ASN A 295 -11.34 0.67 9.35
C ASN A 295 -12.18 0.66 8.07
N VAL A 296 -11.65 0.13 6.96
CA VAL A 296 -12.32 0.10 5.66
C VAL A 296 -12.19 -1.31 5.09
N TRP A 297 -13.28 -1.83 4.54
CA TRP A 297 -13.27 -3.13 3.87
C TRP A 297 -12.30 -3.14 2.68
N THR A 298 -11.46 -4.16 2.60
CA THR A 298 -10.56 -4.39 1.46
C THR A 298 -11.06 -5.56 0.61
N LEU A 299 -11.30 -5.32 -0.68
CA LEU A 299 -11.62 -6.30 -1.70
C LEU A 299 -10.43 -6.43 -2.65
N VAL A 300 -10.04 -7.67 -3.00
CA VAL A 300 -9.14 -7.89 -4.13
C VAL A 300 -9.96 -8.01 -5.40
N GLY A 301 -10.20 -6.90 -6.12
CA GLY A 301 -11.12 -6.87 -7.26
C GLY A 301 -10.53 -7.40 -8.56
N GLU A 302 -9.21 -7.54 -8.63
CA GLU A 302 -8.51 -8.19 -9.74
C GLU A 302 -7.27 -8.97 -9.29
N TRP A 303 -7.14 -10.20 -9.79
CA TRP A 303 -5.99 -11.10 -9.62
C TRP A 303 -6.09 -12.25 -10.64
N SER A 304 -5.00 -12.97 -10.91
CA SER A 304 -5.01 -14.11 -11.84
C SER A 304 -4.08 -15.25 -11.41
N LEU A 305 -3.96 -16.30 -12.23
CA LEU A 305 -2.97 -17.36 -12.05
C LEU A 305 -1.71 -17.16 -12.90
N ALA A 306 -1.58 -16.01 -13.55
CA ALA A 306 -0.43 -15.74 -14.41
C ALA A 306 0.85 -15.73 -13.58
N ILE A 307 1.82 -16.53 -14.03
CA ILE A 307 3.19 -16.53 -13.49
C ILE A 307 4.22 -16.01 -14.50
N THR A 308 3.76 -15.72 -15.72
CA THR A 308 4.49 -15.02 -16.77
C THR A 308 3.60 -13.93 -17.37
N ASP A 309 4.20 -12.99 -18.10
CA ASP A 309 3.48 -12.02 -18.92
C ASP A 309 3.46 -12.42 -20.41
N CYS A 310 3.49 -13.73 -20.69
CA CYS A 310 3.64 -14.31 -22.03
C CYS A 310 2.38 -14.29 -22.89
N THR A 311 1.22 -14.13 -22.26
CA THR A 311 -0.06 -14.04 -22.97
C THR A 311 0.02 -12.99 -24.08
N LYS A 312 -0.31 -13.38 -25.32
CA LYS A 312 -0.23 -12.53 -26.52
C LYS A 312 -0.92 -11.19 -26.26
N TRP A 313 -0.16 -10.10 -26.45
CA TRP A 313 -0.61 -8.71 -26.28
C TRP A 313 -1.06 -8.32 -24.87
N LEU A 314 -0.75 -9.09 -23.83
CA LEU A 314 -1.06 -8.72 -22.45
C LEU A 314 -0.43 -7.37 -22.06
N ASN A 315 0.77 -7.08 -22.55
CA ASN A 315 1.44 -5.80 -22.36
C ASN A 315 1.00 -4.72 -23.38
N GLY A 316 -0.02 -5.01 -24.19
CA GLY A 316 -0.60 -4.18 -25.24
C GLY A 316 -0.38 -4.73 -26.65
N PHE A 317 -1.29 -4.38 -27.57
CA PHE A 317 -1.19 -4.79 -28.99
C PHE A 317 0.19 -4.47 -29.59
N GLY A 318 0.76 -5.46 -30.28
CA GLY A 318 2.07 -5.39 -30.92
C GLY A 318 3.29 -5.46 -29.99
N ARG A 319 3.09 -5.62 -28.67
CA ARG A 319 4.18 -5.71 -27.69
C ARG A 319 4.42 -7.14 -27.23
N GLY A 320 5.68 -7.47 -26.97
CA GLY A 320 6.12 -8.76 -26.44
C GLY A 320 6.00 -8.89 -24.91
N ALA A 321 6.73 -9.84 -24.35
CA ALA A 321 6.73 -10.19 -22.93
C ALA A 321 8.07 -9.87 -22.26
N ARG A 322 8.04 -9.50 -20.97
CA ARG A 322 9.25 -9.34 -20.16
C ARG A 322 9.90 -10.70 -19.95
N TYR A 323 9.09 -11.74 -19.77
CA TYR A 323 9.54 -13.08 -19.43
C TYR A 323 10.62 -13.63 -20.38
N ASP A 324 10.39 -13.52 -21.69
CA ASP A 324 11.30 -13.99 -22.74
C ASP A 324 12.15 -12.87 -23.37
N GLY A 325 12.09 -11.65 -22.83
CA GLY A 325 12.88 -10.50 -23.29
C GLY A 325 12.39 -9.88 -24.59
N THR A 326 11.15 -10.14 -25.02
CA THR A 326 10.58 -9.57 -26.25
C THR A 326 9.83 -8.24 -26.03
N PHE A 327 9.68 -7.79 -24.78
CA PHE A 327 8.95 -6.55 -24.45
C PHE A 327 9.74 -5.26 -24.71
N GLU A 328 10.96 -5.14 -24.16
CA GLU A 328 11.83 -3.97 -24.31
C GLU A 328 13.17 -4.37 -24.92
N LYS A 329 13.67 -3.58 -25.88
CA LYS A 329 14.89 -3.93 -26.65
C LYS A 329 16.16 -4.02 -25.80
N ASP A 330 16.20 -3.35 -24.66
CA ASP A 330 17.39 -3.26 -23.80
C ASP A 330 17.37 -4.26 -22.63
N HIS A 331 16.31 -5.09 -22.51
CA HIS A 331 16.16 -6.06 -21.44
C HIS A 331 16.09 -7.48 -22.02
N GLY A 332 17.04 -8.33 -21.59
CA GLY A 332 17.02 -9.76 -21.93
C GLY A 332 15.92 -10.54 -21.18
N PRO A 333 15.78 -11.84 -21.45
CA PRO A 333 14.82 -12.70 -20.74
C PRO A 333 15.11 -12.74 -19.24
N ILE A 334 14.07 -12.99 -18.44
CA ILE A 334 14.15 -13.06 -16.97
C ILE A 334 15.10 -14.16 -16.49
N CYS A 335 15.26 -15.22 -17.29
CA CYS A 335 16.22 -16.28 -17.06
C CYS A 335 16.76 -16.81 -18.40
N PRO A 336 17.94 -17.46 -18.44
CA PRO A 336 18.58 -17.90 -19.68
C PRO A 336 17.71 -18.78 -20.61
N ASN A 337 16.76 -19.53 -20.04
CA ASN A 337 15.89 -20.46 -20.76
C ASN A 337 14.40 -20.05 -20.71
N CYS A 338 14.09 -18.84 -20.25
CA CYS A 338 12.72 -18.35 -20.16
C CYS A 338 12.18 -18.09 -21.56
N THR A 339 11.12 -18.80 -21.94
CA THR A 339 10.45 -18.68 -23.25
C THR A 339 8.94 -18.65 -23.07
N CYS A 340 8.26 -17.88 -23.90
CA CYS A 340 6.80 -17.85 -23.98
C CYS A 340 6.23 -18.94 -24.90
N GLN A 341 7.09 -19.80 -25.46
CA GLN A 341 6.66 -20.91 -26.31
C GLN A 341 5.72 -21.85 -25.55
N ASP A 342 4.59 -22.19 -26.18
CA ASP A 342 3.57 -23.11 -25.66
C ASP A 342 2.88 -22.68 -24.34
N GLU A 343 3.12 -21.46 -23.82
CA GLU A 343 2.52 -20.98 -22.57
C GLU A 343 0.98 -21.02 -22.63
N GLY A 344 0.39 -20.56 -23.72
CA GLY A 344 -1.06 -20.64 -23.96
C GLY A 344 -1.62 -22.04 -24.24
N ASN A 345 -0.78 -23.08 -24.35
CA ASN A 345 -1.22 -24.45 -24.66
C ASN A 345 -1.31 -25.31 -23.39
N TYR A 346 -2.40 -25.14 -22.64
CA TYR A 346 -2.62 -25.85 -21.38
C TYR A 346 -2.70 -27.39 -21.49
N LEU A 347 -2.88 -27.92 -22.71
CA LEU A 347 -2.85 -29.37 -22.97
C LEU A 347 -1.44 -29.93 -22.86
N LYS A 348 -0.40 -29.10 -23.05
CA LYS A 348 1.01 -29.47 -22.89
C LYS A 348 1.54 -29.28 -21.45
N TRP A 349 0.77 -28.64 -20.58
CA TRP A 349 1.18 -28.41 -19.20
C TRP A 349 1.29 -29.71 -18.42
N SER A 350 2.39 -29.87 -17.68
CA SER A 350 2.60 -31.04 -16.83
C SER A 350 1.56 -31.11 -15.71
N HIS A 351 1.34 -32.32 -15.19
CA HIS A 351 0.48 -32.53 -14.03
C HIS A 351 0.97 -31.71 -12.82
N ASP A 352 2.28 -31.70 -12.57
CA ASP A 352 2.89 -30.94 -11.48
C ASP A 352 2.64 -29.43 -11.61
N TYR A 353 2.69 -28.91 -12.83
CA TYR A 353 2.40 -27.49 -13.06
C TYR A 353 0.94 -27.16 -12.80
N LYS A 354 -0.01 -27.99 -13.24
CA LYS A 354 -1.44 -27.82 -12.93
C LYS A 354 -1.70 -27.92 -11.42
N ASN A 355 -1.01 -28.84 -10.73
CA ASN A 355 -1.08 -28.96 -9.27
C ASN A 355 -0.51 -27.73 -8.57
N TYR A 356 0.59 -27.17 -9.06
CA TYR A 356 1.14 -25.91 -8.56
C TYR A 356 0.15 -24.75 -8.74
N LEU A 357 -0.47 -24.61 -9.93
CA LEU A 357 -1.49 -23.59 -10.14
C LEU A 357 -2.69 -23.74 -9.18
N LYS A 358 -3.08 -24.98 -8.86
CA LYS A 358 -4.10 -25.25 -7.83
C LYS A 358 -3.67 -24.77 -6.44
N GLN A 359 -2.42 -25.02 -6.06
CA GLN A 359 -1.86 -24.54 -4.79
C GLN A 359 -1.81 -23.01 -4.76
N TYR A 360 -1.36 -22.40 -5.86
CA TYR A 360 -1.28 -20.95 -5.99
C TYR A 360 -2.66 -20.28 -5.94
N ALA A 361 -3.66 -20.83 -6.64
CA ALA A 361 -5.05 -20.40 -6.57
C ALA A 361 -5.59 -20.51 -5.14
N SER A 362 -5.33 -21.63 -4.47
CA SER A 362 -5.78 -21.89 -3.10
C SER A 362 -5.20 -20.87 -2.11
N ALA A 363 -3.89 -20.64 -2.18
CA ALA A 363 -3.20 -19.67 -1.33
C ALA A 363 -3.72 -18.26 -1.55
N GLN A 364 -3.89 -17.84 -2.81
CA GLN A 364 -4.41 -16.51 -3.15
C GLN A 364 -5.84 -16.32 -2.62
N MET A 365 -6.74 -17.28 -2.87
CA MET A 365 -8.12 -17.19 -2.37
C MET A 365 -8.19 -17.10 -0.84
N ASP A 366 -7.36 -17.84 -0.11
CA ASP A 366 -7.32 -17.79 1.35
C ASP A 366 -6.72 -16.49 1.87
N ALA A 367 -5.68 -15.98 1.21
CA ALA A 367 -5.11 -14.67 1.53
C ALA A 367 -6.14 -13.55 1.32
N TYR A 368 -6.88 -13.60 0.22
CA TYR A 368 -7.80 -12.52 -0.16
C TYR A 368 -9.11 -12.57 0.63
N GLU A 369 -9.52 -13.75 1.11
CA GLU A 369 -10.62 -13.91 2.07
C GLU A 369 -10.27 -13.41 3.49
N ALA A 370 -9.02 -13.02 3.75
CA ALA A 370 -8.68 -12.24 4.95
C ALA A 370 -9.27 -10.82 4.90
N GLY A 371 -9.43 -10.24 3.70
CA GLY A 371 -10.28 -9.09 3.44
C GLY A 371 -11.76 -9.49 3.30
N ILE A 372 -12.55 -8.73 2.56
CA ILE A 372 -13.95 -9.11 2.28
C ILE A 372 -14.07 -10.16 1.17
N GLY A 373 -12.97 -10.50 0.48
CA GLY A 373 -12.95 -11.53 -0.54
C GLY A 373 -12.20 -11.10 -1.81
N TRP A 374 -12.56 -11.71 -2.93
CA TRP A 374 -11.82 -11.61 -4.18
C TRP A 374 -12.72 -11.66 -5.43
N ILE A 375 -12.25 -11.07 -6.52
CA ILE A 375 -12.84 -11.17 -7.85
C ILE A 375 -11.74 -11.50 -8.87
N PHE A 376 -11.80 -12.66 -9.50
CA PHE A 376 -10.78 -13.14 -10.43
C PHE A 376 -10.82 -12.39 -11.77
N TRP A 377 -9.65 -12.07 -12.31
CA TRP A 377 -9.47 -11.53 -13.66
C TRP A 377 -8.92 -12.62 -14.60
N ASN A 378 -9.70 -13.20 -15.51
CA ASN A 378 -11.08 -12.89 -15.89
C ASN A 378 -11.95 -14.16 -15.99
N PHE A 379 -13.27 -14.03 -16.21
CA PHE A 379 -14.13 -15.23 -16.33
C PHE A 379 -13.74 -16.15 -17.49
N LYS A 380 -13.34 -15.57 -18.63
CA LYS A 380 -12.78 -16.28 -19.80
C LYS A 380 -11.92 -15.38 -20.67
N ALA A 381 -11.09 -16.02 -21.51
CA ALA A 381 -10.28 -15.39 -22.56
C ALA A 381 -10.12 -16.35 -23.75
N GLU A 382 -9.85 -15.86 -24.95
CA GLU A 382 -9.79 -16.75 -26.13
C GLU A 382 -8.59 -17.71 -26.10
N ASN A 383 -7.41 -17.24 -25.69
CA ASN A 383 -6.16 -18.01 -25.75
C ASN A 383 -5.23 -17.73 -24.54
N SER A 384 -5.80 -17.57 -23.34
CA SER A 384 -5.06 -17.13 -22.15
C SER A 384 -5.41 -17.96 -20.90
N PRO A 385 -4.96 -19.23 -20.81
CA PRO A 385 -5.46 -20.16 -19.79
C PRO A 385 -5.21 -19.74 -18.32
N HIS A 386 -4.15 -18.99 -18.04
CA HIS A 386 -3.89 -18.43 -16.70
C HIS A 386 -4.86 -17.33 -16.27
N TRP A 387 -5.56 -16.76 -17.24
CA TRP A 387 -6.49 -15.65 -17.09
C TRP A 387 -7.95 -16.09 -17.33
N ASP A 388 -8.20 -17.40 -17.50
CA ASP A 388 -9.51 -17.99 -17.76
C ASP A 388 -10.02 -18.80 -16.55
N PHE A 389 -10.90 -18.20 -15.77
CA PHE A 389 -11.46 -18.82 -14.58
C PHE A 389 -12.30 -20.07 -14.90
N MET A 390 -13.16 -20.00 -15.92
CA MET A 390 -14.04 -21.11 -16.29
C MET A 390 -13.25 -22.33 -16.74
N LEU A 391 -12.18 -22.13 -17.52
CA LEU A 391 -11.26 -23.16 -17.90
C LEU A 391 -10.53 -23.74 -16.68
N GLY A 392 -10.04 -22.90 -15.77
CA GLY A 392 -9.36 -23.38 -14.57
C GLY A 392 -10.21 -24.24 -13.64
N ILE A 393 -11.50 -23.91 -13.51
CA ILE A 393 -12.47 -24.74 -12.77
C ILE A 393 -12.76 -26.05 -13.52
N LYS A 394 -12.84 -26.00 -14.85
CA LYS A 394 -13.10 -27.18 -15.69
C LYS A 394 -11.94 -28.17 -15.66
N GLU A 395 -10.71 -27.67 -15.74
CA GLU A 395 -9.48 -28.45 -15.81
C GLU A 395 -8.89 -28.76 -14.41
N GLY A 396 -9.43 -28.15 -13.35
CA GLY A 396 -9.18 -28.53 -11.95
C GLY A 396 -8.01 -27.82 -11.26
N TRP A 397 -7.41 -26.81 -11.89
CA TRP A 397 -6.36 -25.98 -11.25
C TRP A 397 -6.91 -24.74 -10.54
N ILE A 398 -8.23 -24.54 -10.53
CA ILE A 398 -8.91 -23.62 -9.61
C ILE A 398 -9.87 -24.44 -8.74
N PRO A 399 -9.77 -24.36 -7.39
CA PRO A 399 -10.70 -25.06 -6.51
C PRO A 399 -12.09 -24.40 -6.56
N ARG A 400 -13.16 -25.23 -6.60
CA ARG A 400 -14.54 -24.72 -6.59
C ARG A 400 -15.00 -24.29 -5.20
N THR A 401 -14.48 -24.96 -4.17
CA THR A 401 -14.89 -24.75 -2.78
C THR A 401 -13.66 -24.62 -1.88
N SER A 402 -13.85 -24.02 -0.71
CA SER A 402 -12.77 -23.94 0.30
C SER A 402 -12.28 -25.32 0.75
N LYS A 403 -13.09 -26.38 0.62
CA LYS A 403 -12.70 -27.76 0.94
C LYS A 403 -11.73 -28.38 -0.07
N GLU A 404 -11.72 -27.87 -1.30
CA GLU A 404 -10.81 -28.32 -2.37
C GLU A 404 -9.47 -27.57 -2.35
N ARG A 405 -9.33 -26.57 -1.48
CA ARG A 405 -8.10 -25.79 -1.34
C ARG A 405 -7.02 -26.64 -0.69
N THR A 406 -5.90 -26.76 -1.37
CA THR A 406 -4.76 -27.55 -0.93
C THR A 406 -3.49 -26.80 -1.26
N TYR A 407 -2.70 -26.46 -0.25
CA TYR A 407 -1.39 -25.86 -0.38
C TYR A 407 -0.67 -26.02 0.96
N THR A 408 0.64 -26.24 0.89
CA THR A 408 1.48 -26.18 2.08
C THR A 408 2.01 -24.76 2.16
N LEU A 409 1.51 -23.98 3.12
CA LEU A 409 2.25 -22.81 3.55
C LEU A 409 3.51 -23.32 4.24
N TRP A 410 4.68 -22.88 3.81
CA TRP A 410 5.85 -22.87 4.68
C TRP A 410 5.60 -21.78 5.73
N ILE A 411 4.69 -22.08 6.67
CA ILE A 411 4.62 -21.35 7.91
C ILE A 411 5.97 -21.68 8.56
N MET A 412 6.88 -20.71 8.63
CA MET A 412 7.74 -20.67 9.81
C MET A 412 6.76 -20.58 10.97
N GLU A 413 6.45 -21.72 11.60
CA GLU A 413 5.64 -21.74 12.82
C GLU A 413 6.27 -20.74 13.78
N ILE A 414 5.63 -19.59 13.93
CA ILE A 414 5.89 -18.72 15.07
C ILE A 414 5.12 -19.40 16.22
N ASP A 415 5.68 -20.51 16.70
CA ASP A 415 5.30 -21.06 17.98
C ASP A 415 5.83 -20.13 19.07
N SER A 416 4.92 -19.70 19.93
CA SER A 416 5.12 -18.68 20.97
C SER A 416 6.01 -19.10 22.14
N SER A 417 6.80 -20.17 22.01
CA SER A 417 7.58 -20.73 23.12
C SER A 417 9.06 -21.04 22.87
N THR A 418 9.61 -20.94 21.66
CA THR A 418 11.05 -21.19 21.44
C THR A 418 11.64 -20.33 20.32
N SER A 419 11.87 -19.05 20.58
CA SER A 419 12.60 -18.15 19.69
C SER A 419 14.11 -18.15 20.00
N SER A 420 14.80 -19.25 19.69
CA SER A 420 16.26 -19.27 19.55
C SER A 420 16.71 -20.60 18.93
N ASN A 421 17.41 -20.51 17.80
CA ASN A 421 18.17 -21.56 17.11
C ASN A 421 17.40 -22.50 16.17
N VAL A 422 17.12 -22.06 14.94
CA VAL A 422 17.22 -22.93 13.74
C VAL A 422 17.70 -22.09 12.53
N TYR A 423 19.02 -21.91 12.42
CA TYR A 423 19.72 -21.65 11.15
C TYR A 423 21.14 -22.24 11.27
N SER A 424 21.23 -23.56 11.08
CA SER A 424 22.45 -24.31 10.73
C SER A 424 21.92 -25.69 10.29
N THR A 425 22.30 -26.34 9.20
CA THR A 425 23.38 -26.29 8.19
C THR A 425 22.79 -26.97 6.91
N SER A 426 23.32 -26.97 5.68
CA SER A 426 24.66 -26.78 5.13
C SER A 426 24.56 -26.55 3.60
N THR A 427 25.05 -25.41 3.12
CA THR A 427 25.93 -25.36 1.94
C THR A 427 26.93 -24.25 2.23
N ASN A 428 28.20 -24.63 2.32
CA ASN A 428 29.32 -23.75 2.65
C ASN A 428 29.50 -22.65 1.60
N GLU A 429 29.14 -21.41 1.93
CA GLU A 429 29.88 -20.21 1.52
C GLU A 429 29.85 -19.20 2.69
N GLU A 430 31.03 -18.86 3.22
CA GLU A 430 31.21 -17.90 4.31
C GLU A 430 30.79 -16.48 3.87
N HIS A 431 29.64 -15.99 4.33
CA HIS A 431 29.39 -14.54 4.36
C HIS A 431 30.14 -13.91 5.52
N ASN A 432 31.38 -13.49 5.23
CA ASN A 432 32.17 -12.62 6.10
C ASN A 432 31.43 -11.29 6.35
N GLU A 433 30.82 -11.09 7.52
CA GLU A 433 30.35 -9.77 8.01
C GLU A 433 31.56 -8.85 8.21
N LYS A 434 31.99 -8.12 7.16
CA LYS A 434 33.07 -7.14 7.30
C LYS A 434 32.53 -5.88 8.01
N LEU A 435 33.19 -5.44 9.09
CA LEU A 435 32.98 -4.14 9.73
C LEU A 435 33.77 -3.04 9.01
N VAL A 436 33.37 -1.78 9.19
CA VAL A 436 34.17 -0.61 8.80
C VAL A 436 35.56 -0.71 9.48
N PRO A 437 36.69 -0.47 8.78
CA PRO A 437 38.01 -0.57 9.39
C PRO A 437 38.14 0.30 10.64
N LYS A 438 38.82 -0.21 11.67
CA LYS A 438 38.94 0.42 13.00
C LYS A 438 39.32 1.91 12.95
N PHE A 439 40.24 2.29 12.08
CA PHE A 439 40.62 3.69 11.87
C PHE A 439 39.43 4.61 11.55
N TRP A 440 38.52 4.14 10.69
CA TRP A 440 37.32 4.90 10.33
C TRP A 440 36.28 4.91 11.45
N VAL A 441 36.14 3.81 12.21
CA VAL A 441 35.28 3.78 13.40
C VAL A 441 35.72 4.82 14.43
N ASP A 442 37.02 4.85 14.76
CA ASP A 442 37.57 5.79 15.73
C ASP A 442 37.44 7.24 15.23
N LYS A 443 37.64 7.48 13.93
CA LYS A 443 37.46 8.79 13.31
C LYS A 443 36.00 9.27 13.38
N TYR A 444 35.02 8.44 12.99
CA TYR A 444 33.62 8.84 13.01
C TYR A 444 33.09 9.10 14.42
N LYS A 445 33.53 8.31 15.41
CA LYS A 445 33.21 8.55 16.82
C LYS A 445 33.80 9.87 17.32
N LYS A 446 35.08 10.15 17.01
CA LYS A 446 35.75 11.40 17.41
C LYS A 446 35.18 12.64 16.72
N GLU A 447 34.77 12.52 15.45
CA GLU A 447 34.22 13.63 14.66
C GLU A 447 32.69 13.71 14.70
N ALA A 448 32.02 12.96 15.58
CA ALA A 448 30.55 12.86 15.64
C ALA A 448 29.86 14.23 15.73
N SER A 449 30.28 15.06 16.69
CA SER A 449 29.75 16.41 16.89
C SER A 449 29.94 17.30 15.65
N LYS A 450 31.14 17.28 15.07
CA LYS A 450 31.49 18.03 13.84
C LYS A 450 30.63 17.60 12.64
N ASN A 451 30.36 16.30 12.47
CA ASN A 451 29.56 15.80 11.35
C ASN A 451 28.09 16.21 11.47
N TRP A 452 27.53 16.19 12.69
CA TRP A 452 26.18 16.72 12.94
C TRP A 452 26.10 18.24 12.76
N ASP A 453 27.12 19.00 13.18
CA ASP A 453 27.19 20.44 12.93
C ASP A 453 27.18 20.77 11.43
N LEU A 454 27.98 20.04 10.64
CA LEU A 454 28.00 20.19 9.19
C LEU A 454 26.65 19.82 8.58
N PHE A 455 25.99 18.78 9.07
CA PHE A 455 24.65 18.38 8.64
C PHE A 455 23.62 19.49 8.90
N TYR A 456 23.56 20.04 10.12
CA TYR A 456 22.62 21.12 10.44
C TYR A 456 22.91 22.40 9.67
N LYS A 457 24.18 22.75 9.46
CA LYS A 457 24.58 23.89 8.63
C LYS A 457 24.10 23.75 7.19
N ARG A 458 24.16 22.54 6.62
CA ARG A 458 23.71 22.25 5.25
C ARG A 458 22.18 22.24 5.13
N ASN A 459 21.47 21.73 6.14
CA ASN A 459 20.02 21.50 6.06
C ASN A 459 19.16 22.64 6.62
N THR A 460 19.72 23.52 7.46
CA THR A 460 19.05 24.69 8.04
C THR A 460 17.66 24.34 8.64
N THR A 461 16.59 25.07 8.30
CA THR A 461 15.23 24.81 8.80
C THR A 461 14.52 23.66 8.12
N LYS A 462 15.03 23.16 6.98
CA LYS A 462 14.35 22.11 6.20
C LYS A 462 14.34 20.75 6.92
N PHE A 463 15.18 20.58 7.93
CA PHE A 463 15.25 19.37 8.75
C PHE A 463 14.14 19.31 9.81
N PHE A 464 13.78 20.45 10.41
CA PHE A 464 12.84 20.50 11.53
C PHE A 464 11.40 20.48 11.00
N LYS A 465 10.77 19.30 11.07
CA LYS A 465 9.36 19.11 10.71
C LYS A 465 8.45 19.40 11.91
N ASN A 466 7.22 19.84 11.64
CA ASN A 466 6.22 20.04 12.67
C ASN A 466 5.79 18.68 13.27
N ARG A 467 5.81 18.55 14.60
CA ARG A 467 5.61 17.29 15.32
C ARG A 467 4.27 17.27 16.06
N ASN A 468 3.18 17.40 15.30
CA ASN A 468 1.79 17.42 15.81
C ASN A 468 1.39 16.15 16.59
N TRP A 469 2.24 15.12 16.60
CA TRP A 469 2.05 13.90 17.38
C TRP A 469 2.51 14.01 18.84
N ILE A 470 3.42 14.95 19.18
CA ILE A 470 4.04 15.00 20.51
C ILE A 470 2.98 15.08 21.61
N GLY A 471 2.00 15.98 21.49
CA GLY A 471 0.95 16.11 22.51
C GLY A 471 -0.02 14.93 22.59
N ARG A 472 -0.10 14.08 21.55
CA ARG A 472 -0.92 12.86 21.56
C ARG A 472 -0.20 11.68 22.21
N GLU A 473 1.11 11.59 22.03
CA GLU A 473 1.91 10.44 22.46
C GLU A 473 2.67 10.68 23.77
N PHE A 474 2.91 11.95 24.11
CA PHE A 474 3.46 12.40 25.39
C PHE A 474 2.56 13.52 25.90
N SER A 475 1.54 13.14 26.69
CA SER A 475 0.63 14.10 27.32
C SER A 475 1.36 15.12 28.19
N GLU A 476 2.51 14.75 28.75
CA GLU A 476 3.40 15.60 29.54
C GLU A 476 4.03 16.74 28.72
N LEU A 477 4.03 16.60 27.39
CA LEU A 477 4.50 17.60 26.43
C LEU A 477 3.34 18.26 25.67
N SER A 478 2.09 17.99 26.07
CA SER A 478 0.90 18.62 25.50
C SER A 478 0.64 19.97 26.17
N PHE A 479 0.38 21.01 25.36
CA PHE A 479 0.09 22.36 25.84
C PHE A 479 -1.33 22.72 25.44
N GLU A 480 -2.16 23.15 26.40
CA GLU A 480 -3.56 23.57 26.13
C GLU A 480 -3.69 24.88 25.33
N ASN A 481 -2.60 25.59 25.05
CA ASN A 481 -2.62 26.72 24.12
C ASN A 481 -1.33 26.76 23.30
N GLY A 482 -1.46 26.48 22.01
CA GLY A 482 -0.37 26.24 21.06
C GLY A 482 0.76 27.27 21.08
N LEU A 483 1.83 26.95 21.79
CA LEU A 483 3.14 27.57 21.62
C LEU A 483 3.96 26.76 20.64
N LYS A 484 4.30 27.38 19.50
CA LYS A 484 5.20 26.83 18.50
C LYS A 484 6.64 26.98 18.98
N GLN A 485 7.53 26.11 18.52
CA GLN A 485 8.98 26.26 18.73
C GLN A 485 9.44 27.52 17.98
N GLU A 486 9.89 28.53 18.72
CA GLU A 486 10.24 29.82 18.13
C GLU A 486 11.73 30.14 18.27
N LYS A 487 12.32 30.63 17.19
CA LYS A 487 13.75 30.99 17.17
C LYS A 487 13.99 32.19 18.08
N LYS A 488 15.19 32.31 18.65
CA LYS A 488 15.61 33.48 19.45
C LYS A 488 15.33 34.85 18.80
N ASN A 489 15.27 34.90 17.47
CA ASN A 489 15.01 36.13 16.69
C ASN A 489 13.56 36.22 16.16
N HIS A 490 12.65 35.40 16.65
CA HIS A 490 11.24 35.41 16.26
C HIS A 490 10.46 36.34 17.20
N GLU A 491 9.48 37.08 16.67
CA GLU A 491 8.77 38.17 17.37
C GLU A 491 8.03 37.73 18.64
N LYS A 492 7.74 36.43 18.77
CA LYS A 492 7.02 35.83 19.90
C LYS A 492 7.95 35.05 20.86
N TYR A 493 9.27 35.05 20.62
CA TYR A 493 10.28 34.44 21.51
C TYR A 493 10.48 35.32 22.74
N ASP A 494 10.44 34.69 23.91
CA ASP A 494 10.49 35.37 25.19
C ASP A 494 11.42 34.61 26.12
N ASN A 495 12.49 35.28 26.58
CA ASN A 495 13.50 34.70 27.47
C ASN A 495 12.93 34.33 28.86
N LEU A 496 11.76 34.85 29.23
CA LEU A 496 11.07 34.45 30.46
C LEU A 496 10.28 33.14 30.30
N ARG A 497 9.92 32.76 29.07
CA ARG A 497 9.14 31.54 28.76
C ARG A 497 9.96 30.44 28.10
N CYS A 498 11.05 30.79 27.43
CA CYS A 498 11.89 29.86 26.69
C CYS A 498 13.36 30.30 26.76
N HIS A 499 14.21 29.48 27.38
CA HIS A 499 15.65 29.73 27.46
C HIS A 499 16.42 28.72 26.60
N ALA A 500 16.95 29.18 25.47
CA ALA A 500 17.74 28.33 24.57
C ALA A 500 19.25 28.58 24.73
N PHE A 501 20.04 27.51 24.84
CA PHE A 501 21.51 27.51 24.92
C PHE A 501 22.07 26.30 24.16
N VAL A 502 23.39 26.24 23.91
CA VAL A 502 24.01 24.92 23.61
C VAL A 502 24.82 24.40 24.75
N CYS A 503 24.74 23.08 24.81
CA CYS A 503 25.42 22.18 25.69
C CYS A 503 25.76 20.97 24.85
N ASP A 504 27.03 20.55 24.85
CA ASP A 504 27.40 19.20 24.46
C ASP A 504 27.02 18.28 25.62
N LEU A 505 25.93 17.52 25.48
CA LEU A 505 25.42 16.67 26.56
C LEU A 505 26.42 15.59 27.02
N THR A 506 27.45 15.31 26.23
CA THR A 506 28.45 14.28 26.52
C THR A 506 29.64 14.80 27.33
N THR A 507 29.84 16.12 27.39
CA THR A 507 30.99 16.75 28.07
C THR A 507 30.64 17.94 28.97
N ASP A 508 29.68 18.76 28.57
CA ASP A 508 29.29 19.96 29.30
C ASP A 508 28.27 19.61 30.40
N SER A 509 28.38 20.21 31.58
CA SER A 509 27.35 20.06 32.62
C SER A 509 26.13 20.92 32.29
N LEU A 510 24.94 20.30 32.31
CA LEU A 510 23.66 21.02 32.18
C LEU A 510 23.47 22.07 33.29
N LYS A 511 24.13 21.89 34.45
CA LYS A 511 24.09 22.85 35.57
C LYS A 511 24.61 24.24 35.22
N ASN A 512 25.45 24.35 34.18
CA ASN A 512 25.98 25.63 33.73
C ASN A 512 24.88 26.57 33.20
N ASN A 513 23.74 26.02 32.78
CA ASN A 513 22.63 26.78 32.22
C ASN A 513 21.28 26.50 32.90
N ILE A 514 21.17 25.38 33.64
CA ILE A 514 19.95 24.95 34.31
C ILE A 514 20.25 24.76 35.80
N PRO A 515 19.61 25.51 36.71
CA PRO A 515 19.76 25.27 38.15
C PRO A 515 19.33 23.84 38.53
N SER A 516 20.05 23.21 39.46
CA SER A 516 19.78 21.81 39.85
C SER A 516 18.36 21.63 40.38
N GLY A 517 17.70 20.52 40.02
CA GLY A 517 16.36 20.17 40.52
C GLY A 517 15.22 21.05 39.99
N ASN A 518 15.37 21.70 38.83
CA ASN A 518 14.34 22.59 38.28
C ASN A 518 13.67 22.07 37.01
N ILE A 519 14.02 20.89 36.50
CA ILE A 519 13.41 20.34 35.28
C ILE A 519 12.30 19.35 35.62
N ASP A 520 11.07 19.65 35.21
CA ASP A 520 9.89 18.78 35.34
C ASP A 520 9.77 17.70 34.26
N VAL A 521 10.02 18.08 33.01
CA VAL A 521 9.89 17.19 31.87
C VAL A 521 11.11 17.35 30.97
N VAL A 522 11.67 16.22 30.54
CA VAL A 522 12.80 16.17 29.59
C VAL A 522 12.35 15.47 28.32
N SER A 523 12.54 16.11 27.16
CA SER A 523 12.28 15.48 25.86
C SER A 523 13.58 14.97 25.24
N LEU A 524 13.77 13.65 25.22
CA LEU A 524 14.85 12.94 24.52
C LEU A 524 14.33 12.31 23.22
N ILE A 525 13.89 13.15 22.28
CA ILE A 525 13.33 12.73 20.99
C ILE A 525 14.38 12.93 19.88
N PHE A 526 14.87 11.83 19.29
CA PHE A 526 15.94 11.80 18.29
C PHE A 526 17.25 12.42 18.78
N VAL A 527 17.66 12.08 20.00
CA VAL A 527 18.82 12.66 20.67
C VAL A 527 19.91 11.61 20.86
N LEU A 528 19.61 10.48 21.50
CA LEU A 528 20.64 9.51 21.84
C LEU A 528 21.14 8.78 20.59
N SER A 529 20.30 8.56 19.56
CA SER A 529 20.77 7.91 18.33
C SER A 529 21.88 8.66 17.58
N ALA A 530 22.07 9.95 17.88
CA ALA A 530 23.13 10.78 17.33
C ALA A 530 24.47 10.68 18.11
N ILE A 531 24.45 10.05 19.28
CA ILE A 531 25.55 9.99 20.25
C ILE A 531 26.19 8.59 20.23
N PRO A 532 27.51 8.46 20.37
CA PRO A 532 28.14 7.15 20.53
C PRO A 532 27.60 6.42 21.77
N PRO A 533 27.32 5.11 21.70
CA PRO A 533 26.68 4.38 22.79
C PRO A 533 27.47 4.35 24.10
N GLU A 534 28.80 4.45 24.04
CA GLU A 534 29.67 4.62 25.21
C GLU A 534 29.39 5.92 25.99
N LYS A 535 28.68 6.89 25.41
CA LYS A 535 28.33 8.19 26.00
C LYS A 535 26.85 8.32 26.38
N HIS A 536 25.99 7.37 26.04
CA HIS A 536 24.56 7.45 26.40
C HIS A 536 24.35 7.56 27.92
N TYR A 537 25.14 6.79 28.69
CA TYR A 537 25.04 6.79 30.14
C TYR A 537 25.46 8.14 30.75
N ASP A 538 26.53 8.75 30.21
CA ASP A 538 26.99 10.08 30.65
C ASP A 538 25.89 11.14 30.47
N VAL A 539 25.12 11.05 29.36
CA VAL A 539 23.99 11.94 29.09
C VAL A 539 22.87 11.75 30.11
N ILE A 540 22.50 10.50 30.43
CA ILE A 540 21.46 10.19 31.42
C ILE A 540 21.85 10.72 32.81
N ARG A 541 23.11 10.53 33.20
CA ARG A 541 23.65 11.08 34.46
C ARG A 541 23.64 12.61 34.48
N ASN A 542 23.98 13.26 33.38
CA ASN A 542 23.92 14.72 33.26
C ASN A 542 22.48 15.26 33.38
N ILE A 543 21.49 14.50 32.88
CA ILE A 543 20.06 14.84 33.01
C ILE A 543 19.57 14.64 34.45
N SER A 544 20.03 13.58 35.14
CA SER A 544 19.64 13.31 36.52
C SER A 544 20.07 14.42 37.49
N GLU A 545 21.10 15.18 37.13
CA GLU A 545 21.66 16.29 37.89
C GLU A 545 20.80 17.57 37.88
N VAL A 546 19.90 17.73 36.90
CA VAL A 546 19.05 18.93 36.74
C VAL A 546 17.56 18.65 36.89
N THR A 547 17.16 17.38 36.90
CA THR A 547 15.79 16.93 37.16
C THR A 547 15.51 16.84 38.66
N ARG A 548 14.25 17.05 39.05
CA ARG A 548 13.78 16.83 40.43
C ARG A 548 13.10 15.48 40.57
N GLU A 549 12.90 15.03 41.81
CA GLU A 549 12.08 13.84 42.07
C GLU A 549 10.70 13.99 41.41
N GLY A 550 10.23 12.93 40.76
CA GLY A 550 8.98 12.91 40.01
C GLY A 550 9.05 13.41 38.56
N SER A 551 10.18 13.99 38.12
CA SER A 551 10.33 14.47 36.75
C SER A 551 10.20 13.36 35.71
N ILE A 552 9.61 13.65 34.56
CA ILE A 552 9.37 12.68 33.48
C ILE A 552 10.31 12.89 32.30
N ILE A 553 11.02 11.84 31.89
CA ILE A 553 11.80 11.80 30.66
C ILE A 553 10.96 11.12 29.59
N CYS A 554 10.63 11.86 28.54
CA CYS A 554 9.98 11.37 27.32
C CYS A 554 11.04 10.99 26.29
N PHE A 555 11.27 9.70 26.09
CA PHE A 555 12.27 9.17 25.15
C PHE A 555 11.60 8.70 23.85
N ARG A 556 12.17 9.09 22.71
CA ARG A 556 11.86 8.46 21.42
C ARG A 556 13.05 8.46 20.48
N ASP A 557 13.47 7.29 20.03
CA ASP A 557 14.58 7.17 19.07
C ASP A 557 14.43 5.95 18.15
N TYR A 558 15.35 5.76 17.20
CA TYR A 558 15.28 4.65 16.24
C TYR A 558 15.38 3.29 16.94
N ALA A 559 14.53 2.33 16.57
CA ALA A 559 14.52 0.99 17.15
C ALA A 559 15.27 -0.02 16.28
N LYS A 560 15.73 -1.12 16.89
CA LYS A 560 16.25 -2.28 16.17
C LYS A 560 15.20 -2.86 15.22
N ASN A 561 15.63 -3.21 14.02
CA ASN A 561 14.84 -3.59 12.85
C ASN A 561 14.00 -2.42 12.27
N ASP A 562 14.43 -1.17 12.45
CA ASP A 562 13.96 -0.07 11.61
C ASP A 562 14.40 -0.31 10.16
N GLU A 563 13.57 0.02 9.17
CA GLU A 563 13.87 -0.21 7.75
C GLU A 563 15.19 0.47 7.32
N THR A 564 15.56 1.57 7.98
CA THR A 564 16.87 2.21 7.76
C THR A 564 18.02 1.31 8.22
N GLU A 565 17.88 0.62 9.35
CA GLU A 565 18.86 -0.35 9.85
C GLU A 565 18.95 -1.56 8.91
N ILE A 566 17.80 -2.12 8.52
CA ILE A 566 17.72 -3.27 7.60
C ILE A 566 18.39 -2.92 6.28
N ARG A 567 18.16 -1.72 5.77
CA ARG A 567 18.86 -1.24 4.58
C ARG A 567 20.36 -1.09 4.80
N PHE A 568 20.80 -0.62 5.96
CA PHE A 568 22.24 -0.53 6.26
C PHE A 568 22.89 -1.90 6.49
N SER A 569 22.14 -2.90 6.94
CA SER A 569 22.64 -4.27 7.12
C SER A 569 22.66 -5.07 5.81
N THR A 570 21.80 -4.75 4.84
CA THR A 570 21.70 -5.44 3.54
C THR A 570 22.63 -4.87 2.45
N ILE A 571 23.00 -3.58 2.50
CA ILE A 571 23.70 -2.87 1.40
C ILE A 571 25.25 -3.03 1.40
N THR A 572 25.84 -3.96 2.16
CA THR A 572 27.30 -4.21 2.39
C THR A 572 27.93 -3.52 3.61
N ALA A 573 29.01 -4.15 4.10
CA ALA A 573 29.96 -3.80 5.17
C ALA A 573 30.38 -2.32 5.37
N GLN A 574 30.07 -1.41 4.46
CA GLN A 574 30.61 -0.04 4.44
C GLN A 574 29.93 0.93 5.43
N HIS A 575 28.84 0.50 6.08
CA HIS A 575 28.04 1.35 6.96
C HIS A 575 28.04 0.93 8.45
N LYS A 576 28.34 -0.33 8.76
CA LYS A 576 28.26 -0.88 10.14
C LYS A 576 29.55 -0.55 10.91
N LEU A 577 29.44 0.32 11.93
CA LEU A 577 30.57 0.71 12.78
C LEU A 577 30.77 -0.29 13.94
N GLN A 578 29.67 -0.72 14.55
CA GLN A 578 29.58 -1.76 15.56
C GLN A 578 28.13 -2.27 15.63
N GLU A 579 27.81 -3.20 16.53
CA GLU A 579 26.43 -3.65 16.71
C GLU A 579 25.49 -2.47 16.98
N ASN A 580 24.39 -2.44 16.22
CA ASN A 580 23.35 -1.41 16.24
C ASN A 580 23.83 0.04 15.93
N LEU A 581 25.10 0.26 15.56
CA LEU A 581 25.64 1.59 15.24
C LEU A 581 26.10 1.65 13.78
N TYR A 582 25.54 2.60 13.04
CA TYR A 582 25.83 2.77 11.62
C TYR A 582 26.24 4.20 11.27
N VAL A 583 27.01 4.36 10.20
CA VAL A 583 27.40 5.66 9.63
C VAL A 583 26.66 5.91 8.31
N ARG A 584 26.14 7.12 8.16
CA ARG A 584 25.47 7.60 6.95
C ARG A 584 26.49 8.17 5.96
N GLN A 585 26.07 8.33 4.70
CA GLN A 585 26.91 8.89 3.63
C GLN A 585 27.44 10.31 3.93
N ASP A 586 26.76 11.08 4.78
CA ASP A 586 27.18 12.43 5.20
C ASP A 586 28.11 12.45 6.41
N GLY A 587 28.47 11.28 6.95
CA GLY A 587 29.33 11.11 8.12
C GLY A 587 28.60 11.16 9.46
N THR A 588 27.28 11.38 9.48
CA THR A 588 26.48 11.32 10.71
C THR A 588 26.22 9.87 11.14
N MET A 589 26.08 9.64 12.45
CA MET A 589 25.83 8.30 12.99
C MET A 589 24.36 8.08 13.31
N SER A 590 23.94 6.82 13.38
CA SER A 590 22.62 6.42 13.87
C SER A 590 22.73 5.13 14.66
N TYR A 591 22.38 5.21 15.94
CA TYR A 591 22.20 4.05 16.81
C TYR A 591 20.75 3.57 16.81
N PHE A 592 20.54 2.26 16.78
CA PHE A 592 19.23 1.60 16.79
C PHE A 592 19.01 0.85 18.11
N PHE A 593 18.05 1.30 18.91
CA PHE A 593 17.86 0.84 20.28
C PHE A 593 17.04 -0.45 20.37
N THR A 594 17.42 -1.31 21.31
CA THR A 594 16.54 -2.35 21.85
C THR A 594 15.95 -1.89 23.18
N LEU A 595 14.80 -2.46 23.57
CA LEU A 595 14.18 -2.18 24.88
C LEU A 595 15.10 -2.57 26.03
N GLU A 596 15.81 -3.68 25.88
CA GLU A 596 16.74 -4.22 26.88
C GLU A 596 17.87 -3.22 27.16
N TYR A 597 18.53 -2.73 26.11
CA TYR A 597 19.62 -1.78 26.25
C TYR A 597 19.14 -0.44 26.83
N LEU A 598 17.98 0.07 26.40
CA LEU A 598 17.43 1.32 26.93
C LEU A 598 17.10 1.19 28.43
N ARG A 599 16.47 0.09 28.83
CA ARG A 599 16.17 -0.19 30.25
C ARG A 599 17.43 -0.28 31.08
N GLU A 600 18.47 -0.94 30.57
CA GLU A 600 19.75 -1.11 31.26
C GLU A 600 20.40 0.25 31.56
N ILE A 601 20.54 1.12 30.54
CA ILE A 601 21.24 2.40 30.72
C ILE A 601 20.49 3.38 31.65
N PHE A 602 19.15 3.33 31.70
CA PHE A 602 18.36 4.15 32.61
C PHE A 602 18.32 3.60 34.04
N LYS A 603 18.44 2.28 34.23
CA LYS A 603 18.43 1.63 35.54
C LYS A 603 19.78 1.61 36.25
N LYS A 604 20.89 1.78 35.52
CA LYS A 604 22.26 1.50 36.00
C LYS A 604 22.60 2.05 37.39
N ASP A 605 22.27 3.31 37.69
CA ASP A 605 22.49 3.92 39.01
C ASP A 605 21.18 4.23 39.76
N GLY A 606 20.06 3.68 39.30
CA GLY A 606 18.75 3.83 39.97
C GLY A 606 18.20 5.25 39.99
N PHE A 607 18.69 6.16 39.14
CA PHE A 607 18.18 7.54 39.09
C PHE A 607 16.74 7.61 38.56
N PHE A 608 16.35 6.65 37.73
CA PHE A 608 15.07 6.67 37.04
C PHE A 608 14.39 5.30 37.10
N GLU A 609 13.08 5.30 37.27
CA GLU A 609 12.23 4.14 37.07
C GLU A 609 11.52 4.20 35.72
N LEU A 610 11.25 3.03 35.15
CA LEU A 610 10.48 2.91 33.91
C LEU A 610 8.99 3.10 34.24
N VAL A 611 8.33 4.00 33.53
CA VAL A 611 6.86 4.19 33.59
C VAL A 611 6.20 3.29 32.55
N ASP A 612 6.61 3.42 31.30
CA ASP A 612 6.21 2.57 30.18
C ASP A 612 7.23 2.63 29.06
N ASP A 613 7.24 1.60 28.23
CA ASP A 613 7.97 1.57 26.97
C ASP A 613 7.27 0.71 25.93
N GLY A 614 7.67 0.88 24.68
CA GLY A 614 7.16 0.10 23.58
C GLY A 614 7.79 0.46 22.25
N TYR A 615 7.56 -0.39 21.27
CA TYR A 615 7.86 -0.06 19.88
C TYR A 615 6.68 0.68 19.26
N VAL A 616 6.97 1.73 18.52
CA VAL A 616 5.99 2.45 17.71
C VAL A 616 6.41 2.37 16.26
N ALA A 617 5.61 1.67 15.46
CA ALA A 617 5.74 1.65 14.02
C ALA A 617 5.01 2.85 13.42
N ARG A 618 5.65 3.55 12.48
CA ARG A 618 5.11 4.69 11.76
C ARG A 618 5.63 4.67 10.34
N GLU A 619 4.75 4.85 9.38
CA GLU A 619 5.17 5.01 8.00
C GLU A 619 5.68 6.45 7.76
N THR A 620 6.86 6.61 7.16
CA THR A 620 7.36 7.94 6.76
C THR A 620 7.51 8.05 5.25
N VAL A 621 6.78 9.00 4.66
CA VAL A 621 6.76 9.22 3.21
C VAL A 621 7.77 10.30 2.81
N ASN A 622 8.79 9.93 2.03
CA ASN A 622 9.60 10.90 1.29
C ASN A 622 8.92 11.21 -0.06
N ARG A 623 8.06 12.22 -0.04
CA ARG A 623 7.23 12.64 -1.19
C ARG A 623 8.03 12.98 -2.46
N ALA A 624 9.28 13.42 -2.33
CA ALA A 624 10.13 13.80 -3.47
C ALA A 624 10.80 12.59 -4.16
N LYS A 625 11.02 11.50 -3.43
CA LYS A 625 11.66 10.28 -3.95
C LYS A 625 10.69 9.12 -4.15
N GLY A 626 9.40 9.32 -3.86
CA GLY A 626 8.39 8.26 -3.94
C GLY A 626 8.65 7.10 -2.98
N LEU A 627 9.48 7.30 -1.95
CA LEU A 627 9.91 6.25 -1.04
C LEU A 627 9.03 6.27 0.22
N CYS A 628 8.28 5.19 0.43
CA CYS A 628 7.63 4.87 1.69
C CYS A 628 8.58 4.02 2.52
N VAL A 629 8.83 4.41 3.77
CA VAL A 629 9.74 3.69 4.65
C VAL A 629 9.01 3.43 5.95
N ASP A 630 8.82 2.16 6.29
CA ASP A 630 8.34 1.77 7.60
C ASP A 630 9.39 2.14 8.64
N ARG A 631 9.01 3.04 9.55
CA ARG A 631 9.87 3.49 10.62
C ARG A 631 9.49 2.80 11.90
N LYS A 632 10.48 2.21 12.56
CA LYS A 632 10.32 1.64 13.88
C LYS A 632 11.05 2.52 14.88
N PHE A 633 10.31 3.01 15.86
CA PHE A 633 10.83 3.82 16.95
C PHE A 633 10.66 3.09 18.26
N LEU A 634 11.59 3.29 19.19
CA LEU A 634 11.42 2.93 20.58
C LEU A 634 10.91 4.17 21.28
N GLN A 635 9.80 4.05 22.01
CA GLN A 635 9.21 5.10 22.81
C GLN A 635 9.16 4.66 24.27
N ALA A 636 9.57 5.53 25.18
CA ALA A 636 9.54 5.23 26.62
C ALA A 636 9.33 6.48 27.47
N ARG A 637 8.79 6.27 28.67
CA ARG A 637 8.73 7.28 29.73
C ARG A 637 9.47 6.76 30.96
N PHE A 638 10.31 7.61 31.52
CA PHE A 638 11.02 7.34 32.77
C PHE A 638 10.72 8.41 33.81
N ARG A 639 10.55 8.03 35.07
CA ARG A 639 10.32 8.94 36.18
C ARG A 639 11.58 9.04 37.04
N ARG A 640 11.98 10.26 37.42
CA ARG A 640 13.09 10.50 38.35
C ARG A 640 12.67 10.03 39.75
N LEU A 641 13.50 9.16 40.31
CA LEU A 641 13.44 8.73 41.71
C LEU A 641 14.15 9.70 42.64
#